data_AF-A0A484BGQ0-F1
#
_entry.id   AF-A0A484BGQ0-F1
#
_cell.length_a   1.000
_cell.length_b   1.000
_cell.length_c   1.000
_cell.angle_alpha   90.00
_cell.angle_beta   90.00
_cell.angle_gamma   90.00
#
_symmetry.space_group_name_H-M   'P 1'
#
loop_
_entity.id
_entity.type
_entity.pdbx_description
1 polymer ?
#
loop_
_entity_poly.entity_id
_entity_poly.type
_entity_poly.pdbx_seq_one_letter_code
_entity_poly.pdbx_strand_id
1 'polypeptide(L)'
;MWKYLALLVHILLLGYISLIYFQSSVINGMEPQSGHRSLGLQPPADRLVVFLIDGLRAESLYRNKWNVLPNLKHLFMDHGLIGISHGSAPTESRPGHISIFGGFQEDAAAALRNFKRNPSVFDTIFNRTMGGSWAWGSKSVLKFLKHLPNHEMYLDMHTESELTGNKFTHKLLYNKVRKFLAGSFDNATLPSVFLVDFDSLVGNGAVLKPNSDEFFKALNSTETVINQLYNLFEKYFGDQRTVYLLTSDHGMTDMGDHGEDSLFEIEMPFIFWGAGIERLESPFKDIYAAKTNGTPMQFQELKQEQLAPLMSALIGLPPPLNNRASLVMGMMNVSRTYEAHSMYLNARQILAQVEKVFDKQERSYIWKWMPQFERLNRHRIAHFHEKILTQIQSGCLNEAILCSQRIIHSALECLEYYKLYYRIPLVVACMLTYLGWFYYLLAKQGRAEHAPTRGWFTIANLILLLIELLVALTCFLHSIPCSTSFYLLVPVPMWALALREQGLQYSCMRAPLIQLAWIGAAVVLFIATYFFKPLIALGYLIVVCANNGHAFTRAPRLRFWLWVAVVALLTGFTVKRPDFGCNTIVLVFLSMLVTILRPLLMNERHACRVWLSNGTALLLGVYLLYERLSKIEINCVLQGAAWFYVFYAFISIPYSNTKTPRRRVQLILFNLSTVYTLLSVSYESIFMQLLCTEFLLGMQVDTEKKNLTDSEDSEGVEDEVQPNKSLSSEEHVNKIYRYAVLILVYAYFSMIGTGNLLNISAFDTSFAHIFVSDCSTVLILLLYTLKVMIPLIIIISSLYAFRAYARYNLRGIFICLFLICDVLCLYFFFFVRNSGSWRNVRESVSQQLIAHGVPMLLAAFSFIPNLLLSAVPLTMLPMLNWKKDVKMTQLGQSQV
;
A
#
# COMPACT_ATOMS: atom_id res chain seq x y z
N MET A 1 5.80 23.05 20.59
CA MET A 1 5.89 23.59 19.22
C MET A 1 6.72 22.71 18.28
N TRP A 2 7.97 22.36 18.58
CA TRP A 2 8.83 21.64 17.62
C TRP A 2 8.34 20.25 17.21
N LYS A 3 7.64 19.52 18.10
CA LYS A 3 7.01 18.23 17.76
C LYS A 3 5.95 18.36 16.67
N TYR A 4 5.16 19.45 16.68
CA TYR A 4 4.18 19.75 15.64
C TYR A 4 4.85 20.08 14.31
N LEU A 5 5.99 20.79 14.35
CA LEU A 5 6.78 21.03 13.16
C LEU A 5 7.33 19.72 12.58
N ALA A 6 7.83 18.81 13.42
CA ALA A 6 8.28 17.49 12.97
C ALA A 6 7.15 16.70 12.28
N LEU A 7 5.94 16.69 12.87
CA LEU A 7 4.77 16.08 12.25
C LEU A 7 4.45 16.70 10.88
N LEU A 8 4.46 18.03 10.78
CA LEU A 8 4.22 18.74 9.52
C LEU A 8 5.26 18.40 8.46
N VAL A 9 6.56 18.40 8.82
CA VAL A 9 7.66 18.08 7.90
C VAL A 9 7.52 16.67 7.36
N HIS A 10 7.20 15.67 8.20
CA HIS A 10 7.01 14.30 7.72
C HIS A 10 5.80 14.17 6.80
N ILE A 11 4.71 14.91 7.04
CA ILE A 11 3.56 14.95 6.12
C ILE A 11 3.98 15.51 4.77
N LEU A 12 4.79 16.58 4.75
CA LEU A 12 5.34 17.15 3.52
C LEU A 12 6.26 16.15 2.81
N LEU A 13 7.16 15.48 3.54
CA LEU A 13 8.06 14.46 2.98
C LEU A 13 7.29 13.28 2.36
N LEU A 14 6.19 12.85 2.98
CA LEU A 14 5.28 11.84 2.41
C LEU A 14 4.61 12.32 1.11
N GLY A 15 4.33 13.61 1.00
CA GLY A 15 3.78 14.21 -0.20
C GLY A 15 4.71 14.16 -1.41
N TYR A 16 6.02 14.33 -1.23
CA TYR A 16 7.02 14.18 -2.30
C TYR A 16 6.94 12.80 -2.96
N ILE A 17 6.76 11.73 -2.19
CA ILE A 17 6.70 10.35 -2.72
C ILE A 17 5.56 10.19 -3.72
N SER A 18 4.38 10.73 -3.41
CA SER A 18 3.22 10.66 -4.30
C SER A 18 3.51 11.36 -5.64
N LEU A 19 4.14 12.53 -5.61
CA LEU A 19 4.47 13.30 -6.81
C LEU A 19 5.66 12.75 -7.60
N ILE A 20 6.59 12.05 -6.97
CA ILE A 20 7.80 11.54 -7.63
C ILE A 20 7.57 10.15 -8.22
N TYR A 21 6.87 9.26 -7.50
CA TYR A 21 6.75 7.84 -7.86
C TYR A 21 5.38 7.44 -8.40
N PHE A 22 4.30 8.15 -8.04
CA PHE A 22 2.92 7.72 -8.31
C PHE A 22 2.14 8.70 -9.19
N GLN A 23 2.81 9.33 -10.16
CA GLN A 23 2.14 10.17 -11.17
C GLN A 23 1.32 9.30 -12.13
N SER A 24 0.13 9.79 -12.49
CA SER A 24 -0.75 9.09 -13.43
C SER A 24 -0.24 9.18 -14.86
N SER A 25 -0.38 8.08 -15.62
CA SER A 25 -0.12 8.01 -17.05
C SER A 25 -1.33 8.41 -17.90
N VAL A 26 -2.51 8.56 -17.29
CA VAL A 26 -3.75 8.88 -18.00
C VAL A 26 -3.83 10.37 -18.31
N ILE A 27 -4.08 10.69 -19.58
CA ILE A 27 -4.24 12.06 -20.09
C ILE A 27 -5.71 12.26 -20.47
N ASN A 28 -6.29 13.40 -20.09
CA ASN A 28 -7.70 13.72 -20.31
C ASN A 28 -7.88 14.86 -21.33
N GLY A 29 -9.11 15.02 -21.83
CA GLY A 29 -9.49 16.13 -22.71
C GLY A 29 -9.10 15.93 -24.18
N MET A 30 -8.94 14.67 -24.60
CA MET A 30 -8.78 14.28 -26.00
C MET A 30 -10.12 13.91 -26.62
N GLU A 31 -10.19 14.00 -27.95
CA GLU A 31 -11.30 13.51 -28.74
C GLU A 31 -10.91 12.18 -29.42
N PRO A 32 -11.87 11.24 -29.59
CA PRO A 32 -11.61 10.00 -30.29
C PRO A 32 -11.31 10.27 -31.77
N GLN A 33 -10.39 9.50 -32.36
CA GLN A 33 -10.21 9.53 -33.81
C GLN A 33 -11.46 9.02 -34.54
N SER A 34 -11.54 9.29 -35.84
CA SER A 34 -12.55 8.71 -36.72
C SER A 34 -12.39 7.19 -36.82
N GLY A 35 -13.49 6.44 -36.80
CA GLY A 35 -13.46 5.00 -37.07
C GLY A 35 -13.29 4.68 -38.56
N HIS A 36 -13.05 3.42 -38.90
CA HIS A 36 -12.83 2.99 -40.29
C HIS A 36 -14.03 3.24 -41.19
N ARG A 37 -15.25 3.05 -40.68
CA ARG A 37 -16.50 3.27 -41.44
C ARG A 37 -16.63 4.71 -41.95
N SER A 38 -16.24 5.70 -41.15
CA SER A 38 -16.23 7.11 -41.58
C SER A 38 -15.19 7.43 -42.66
N LEU A 39 -14.19 6.58 -42.83
CA LEU A 39 -13.21 6.68 -43.92
C LEU A 39 -13.65 5.93 -45.18
N GLY A 40 -14.89 5.40 -45.22
CA GLY A 40 -15.39 4.56 -46.32
C GLY A 40 -14.77 3.17 -46.35
N LEU A 41 -14.11 2.74 -45.27
CA LEU A 41 -13.49 1.41 -45.15
C LEU A 41 -14.42 0.47 -44.38
N GLN A 42 -14.88 -0.58 -45.06
CA GLN A 42 -15.68 -1.62 -44.42
C GLN A 42 -14.80 -2.48 -43.49
N PRO A 43 -15.10 -2.54 -42.18
CA PRO A 43 -14.36 -3.39 -41.26
C PRO A 43 -14.59 -4.87 -41.57
N PRO A 44 -13.62 -5.75 -41.25
CA PRO A 44 -13.79 -7.15 -41.54
C PRO A 44 -14.85 -7.82 -40.65
N ALA A 45 -15.10 -7.30 -39.44
CA ALA A 45 -16.15 -7.74 -38.53
C ALA A 45 -17.06 -6.59 -38.07
N ASP A 46 -18.29 -6.92 -37.68
CA ASP A 46 -19.25 -5.97 -37.10
C ASP A 46 -19.42 -6.15 -35.58
N ARG A 47 -19.12 -7.34 -35.07
CA ARG A 47 -19.20 -7.69 -33.65
C ARG A 47 -17.93 -8.35 -33.18
N LEU A 48 -17.57 -8.07 -31.94
CA LEU A 48 -16.53 -8.75 -31.18
C LEU A 48 -17.17 -9.48 -30.00
N VAL A 49 -16.84 -10.76 -29.82
CA VAL A 49 -17.19 -11.54 -28.64
C VAL A 49 -15.90 -11.97 -27.94
N VAL A 50 -15.73 -11.55 -26.69
CA VAL A 50 -14.57 -11.90 -25.85
C VAL A 50 -15.00 -12.88 -24.78
N PHE A 51 -14.41 -14.07 -24.81
CA PHE A 51 -14.45 -15.04 -23.74
C PHE A 51 -13.16 -14.88 -22.91
N LEU A 52 -13.30 -14.45 -21.67
CA LEU A 52 -12.18 -14.26 -20.75
C LEU A 52 -12.28 -15.30 -19.63
N ILE A 53 -11.25 -16.10 -19.42
CA ILE A 53 -11.19 -17.08 -18.33
C ILE A 53 -10.19 -16.60 -17.29
N ASP A 54 -10.66 -16.15 -16.13
CA ASP A 54 -9.82 -15.61 -15.06
C ASP A 54 -8.74 -16.63 -14.62
N GLY A 55 -7.49 -16.15 -14.59
CA GLY A 55 -6.34 -16.92 -14.13
C GLY A 55 -5.83 -18.00 -15.10
N LEU A 56 -6.34 -18.09 -16.33
CA LEU A 56 -5.87 -19.09 -17.29
C LEU A 56 -4.48 -18.71 -17.84
N ARG A 57 -3.45 -19.39 -17.35
CA ARG A 57 -2.08 -19.25 -17.89
C ARG A 57 -1.86 -20.04 -19.17
N ALA A 58 -1.03 -19.51 -20.08
CA ALA A 58 -0.79 -20.07 -21.42
C ALA A 58 -0.26 -21.50 -21.37
N GLU A 59 0.67 -21.74 -20.45
CA GLU A 59 1.31 -23.04 -20.22
C GLU A 59 0.28 -24.17 -20.01
N SER A 60 -0.73 -23.94 -19.18
CA SER A 60 -1.75 -24.95 -18.87
C SER A 60 -2.64 -25.27 -20.06
N LEU A 61 -2.92 -24.29 -20.92
CA LEU A 61 -3.69 -24.49 -22.13
C LEU A 61 -2.91 -25.31 -23.18
N TYR A 62 -1.60 -25.04 -23.30
CA TYR A 62 -0.76 -25.58 -24.37
C TYR A 62 -0.04 -26.88 -24.02
N ARG A 63 0.17 -27.17 -22.72
CA ARG A 63 0.89 -28.36 -22.21
C ARG A 63 0.44 -29.67 -22.87
N ASN A 64 -0.87 -29.88 -23.00
CA ASN A 64 -1.43 -31.12 -23.53
C ASN A 64 -1.80 -31.05 -25.01
N LYS A 65 -1.13 -30.19 -25.79
CA LYS A 65 -1.37 -30.03 -27.24
C LYS A 65 -2.86 -29.89 -27.57
N TRP A 66 -3.58 -29.05 -26.82
CA TRP A 66 -5.01 -28.73 -27.04
C TRP A 66 -6.01 -29.83 -26.69
N ASN A 67 -5.58 -30.98 -26.17
CA ASN A 67 -6.52 -32.03 -25.76
C ASN A 67 -7.43 -31.61 -24.60
N VAL A 68 -7.11 -30.49 -23.95
CA VAL A 68 -7.90 -29.85 -22.91
C VAL A 68 -9.12 -29.11 -23.48
N LEU A 69 -9.09 -28.74 -24.76
CA LEU A 69 -10.14 -28.02 -25.46
C LEU A 69 -10.76 -28.83 -26.63
N PRO A 70 -11.31 -30.04 -26.39
CA PRO A 70 -11.75 -30.93 -27.45
C PRO A 70 -12.85 -30.33 -28.36
N ASN A 71 -13.79 -29.57 -27.80
CA ASN A 71 -14.90 -29.03 -28.58
C ASN A 71 -14.48 -27.85 -29.46
N LEU A 72 -13.54 -27.02 -28.96
CA LEU A 72 -13.09 -25.83 -29.69
C LEU A 72 -11.89 -26.09 -30.61
N LYS A 73 -11.24 -27.26 -30.48
CA LYS A 73 -10.04 -27.62 -31.24
C LYS A 73 -10.18 -27.40 -32.76
N HIS A 74 -11.31 -27.81 -33.35
CA HIS A 74 -11.54 -27.65 -34.79
C HIS A 74 -11.62 -26.17 -35.21
N LEU A 75 -12.28 -25.32 -34.41
CA LEU A 75 -12.40 -23.89 -34.68
C LEU A 75 -11.03 -23.22 -34.74
N PHE A 76 -10.13 -23.59 -33.83
CA PHE A 76 -8.84 -22.91 -33.70
C PHE A 76 -7.76 -23.50 -34.60
N MET A 77 -7.80 -24.81 -34.86
CA MET A 77 -6.81 -25.47 -35.73
C MET A 77 -7.03 -25.14 -37.21
N ASP A 78 -8.29 -25.00 -37.63
CA ASP A 78 -8.63 -24.80 -39.03
C ASP A 78 -8.77 -23.30 -39.38
N HIS A 79 -9.17 -22.48 -38.39
CA HIS A 79 -9.59 -21.09 -38.63
C HIS A 79 -9.09 -20.09 -37.57
N GLY A 80 -8.23 -20.51 -36.64
CA GLY A 80 -7.78 -19.68 -35.53
C GLY A 80 -6.37 -19.11 -35.68
N LEU A 81 -6.17 -17.94 -35.07
CA LEU A 81 -4.87 -17.32 -34.82
C LEU A 81 -4.57 -17.48 -33.33
N ILE A 82 -3.46 -18.13 -33.02
CA ILE A 82 -3.12 -18.59 -31.68
C ILE A 82 -1.79 -18.00 -31.23
N GLY A 83 -1.70 -17.59 -29.97
CA GLY A 83 -0.43 -17.14 -29.41
C GLY A 83 -0.40 -16.93 -27.90
N ILE A 84 0.67 -16.28 -27.47
CA ILE A 84 0.90 -15.88 -26.07
C ILE A 84 0.81 -14.36 -26.00
N SER A 85 -0.02 -13.88 -25.09
CA SER A 85 -0.08 -12.48 -24.71
C SER A 85 0.75 -12.28 -23.44
N HIS A 86 1.67 -11.32 -23.51
CA HIS A 86 2.56 -10.96 -22.42
C HIS A 86 1.99 -9.77 -21.66
N GLY A 87 1.45 -10.04 -20.48
CA GLY A 87 1.00 -9.03 -19.53
C GLY A 87 2.16 -8.41 -18.76
N SER A 88 1.82 -7.74 -17.68
CA SER A 88 2.80 -7.22 -16.73
C SER A 88 2.20 -7.26 -15.34
N ALA A 89 3.06 -7.37 -14.33
CA ALA A 89 2.61 -7.18 -12.98
C ALA A 89 1.92 -5.80 -12.84
N PRO A 90 0.80 -5.74 -12.09
CA PRO A 90 0.24 -6.82 -11.29
C PRO A 90 -0.65 -7.72 -12.12
N THR A 91 -0.56 -9.01 -11.85
CA THR A 91 -1.41 -10.03 -12.44
C THR A 91 -2.69 -10.15 -11.61
N GLU A 92 -3.47 -9.06 -11.63
CA GLU A 92 -4.77 -8.92 -10.96
C GLU A 92 -5.85 -8.64 -12.02
N SER A 93 -7.09 -9.05 -11.77
CA SER A 93 -8.13 -9.06 -12.81
C SER A 93 -8.38 -7.69 -13.43
N ARG A 94 -8.53 -6.64 -12.62
CA ARG A 94 -8.79 -5.28 -13.15
C ARG A 94 -7.63 -4.73 -13.99
N PRO A 95 -6.37 -4.72 -13.52
CA PRO A 95 -5.21 -4.36 -14.33
C PRO A 95 -5.15 -5.09 -15.67
N GLY A 96 -5.39 -6.41 -15.68
CA GLY A 96 -5.47 -7.21 -16.91
C GLY A 96 -6.58 -6.74 -17.85
N HIS A 97 -7.77 -6.48 -17.32
CA HIS A 97 -8.88 -5.94 -18.12
C HIS A 97 -8.58 -4.53 -18.69
N ILE A 98 -7.94 -3.65 -17.91
CA ILE A 98 -7.53 -2.32 -18.39
C ILE A 98 -6.51 -2.46 -19.53
N SER A 99 -5.57 -3.39 -19.41
CA SER A 99 -4.62 -3.72 -20.47
C SER A 99 -5.34 -4.17 -21.74
N ILE A 100 -6.18 -5.21 -21.64
CA ILE A 100 -6.90 -5.82 -22.77
C ILE A 100 -7.81 -4.81 -23.49
N PHE A 101 -8.58 -4.00 -22.73
CA PHE A 101 -9.65 -3.16 -23.30
C PHE A 101 -9.30 -1.67 -23.41
N GLY A 102 -8.32 -1.18 -22.65
CA GLY A 102 -7.86 0.21 -22.67
C GLY A 102 -6.55 0.41 -23.43
N GLY A 103 -5.74 -0.64 -23.57
CA GLY A 103 -4.47 -0.58 -24.31
C GLY A 103 -3.35 0.11 -23.56
N PHE A 104 -3.38 0.09 -22.22
CA PHE A 104 -2.31 0.60 -21.36
C PHE A 104 -2.33 -0.11 -20.00
N GLN A 105 -1.26 0.02 -19.24
CA GLN A 105 -1.13 -0.60 -17.91
C GLN A 105 -1.69 0.33 -16.81
N GLU A 106 -2.39 -0.24 -15.82
CA GLU A 106 -2.93 0.56 -14.72
C GLU A 106 -1.80 1.21 -13.89
N ASP A 107 -2.00 2.47 -13.51
CA ASP A 107 -1.02 3.22 -12.73
C ASP A 107 -0.75 2.56 -11.35
N ALA A 108 0.51 2.49 -10.94
CA ALA A 108 0.92 1.95 -9.63
C ALA A 108 0.24 2.65 -8.44
N ALA A 109 -0.28 3.86 -8.62
CA ALA A 109 -1.08 4.58 -7.62
C ALA A 109 -2.35 3.81 -7.21
N ALA A 110 -2.88 2.94 -8.06
CA ALA A 110 -4.02 2.08 -7.73
C ALA A 110 -3.69 1.08 -6.61
N ALA A 111 -2.43 0.64 -6.51
CA ALA A 111 -1.94 -0.25 -5.45
C ALA A 111 -2.12 0.38 -4.05
N LEU A 112 -1.92 1.70 -3.96
CA LEU A 112 -2.04 2.47 -2.72
C LEU A 112 -3.48 2.47 -2.16
N ARG A 113 -4.47 2.16 -3.01
CA ARG A 113 -5.90 2.09 -2.63
C ARG A 113 -6.43 0.66 -2.63
N ASN A 114 -5.54 -0.34 -2.65
CA ASN A 114 -5.89 -1.77 -2.72
C ASN A 114 -6.91 -2.07 -3.82
N PHE A 115 -6.80 -1.39 -4.96
CA PHE A 115 -7.73 -1.45 -6.09
C PHE A 115 -9.21 -1.19 -5.75
N LYS A 116 -9.55 -0.70 -4.55
CA LYS A 116 -10.94 -0.38 -4.18
C LYS A 116 -11.48 0.84 -4.93
N ARG A 117 -10.59 1.68 -5.44
CA ARG A 117 -10.92 2.89 -6.20
C ARG A 117 -10.01 3.01 -7.41
N ASN A 118 -10.60 3.35 -8.55
CA ASN A 118 -9.85 3.75 -9.74
C ASN A 118 -9.32 5.19 -9.53
N PRO A 119 -7.99 5.42 -9.53
CA PRO A 119 -7.44 6.75 -9.31
C PRO A 119 -7.62 7.68 -10.51
N SER A 120 -7.82 7.14 -11.70
CA SER A 120 -7.91 7.89 -12.96
C SER A 120 -9.23 7.61 -13.69
N VAL A 121 -9.57 8.51 -14.61
CA VAL A 121 -10.73 8.38 -15.50
C VAL A 121 -10.17 8.17 -16.89
N PHE A 122 -10.46 7.03 -17.51
CA PHE A 122 -9.99 6.64 -18.84
C PHE A 122 -11.13 5.94 -19.58
N ASP A 123 -10.97 5.76 -20.88
CA ASP A 123 -11.89 5.01 -21.72
C ASP A 123 -11.31 3.65 -22.15
N THR A 124 -12.17 2.85 -22.75
CA THR A 124 -11.89 1.50 -23.26
C THR A 124 -12.62 1.30 -24.59
N ILE A 125 -12.44 0.14 -25.23
CA ILE A 125 -13.21 -0.21 -26.44
C ILE A 125 -14.73 -0.13 -26.23
N PHE A 126 -15.23 -0.40 -25.01
CA PHE A 126 -16.66 -0.36 -24.72
C PHE A 126 -17.22 1.05 -24.89
N ASN A 127 -16.47 2.07 -24.47
CA ASN A 127 -16.82 3.48 -24.65
C ASN A 127 -16.87 3.91 -26.12
N ARG A 128 -16.35 3.10 -27.06
CA ARG A 128 -16.30 3.41 -28.50
C ARG A 128 -17.46 2.81 -29.29
N THR A 129 -18.20 1.86 -28.72
CA THR A 129 -19.36 1.20 -29.35
C THR A 129 -20.65 2.04 -29.34
N MET A 130 -20.64 3.24 -28.76
CA MET A 130 -21.81 4.14 -28.69
C MET A 130 -23.10 3.46 -28.19
N GLY A 131 -23.00 2.60 -27.17
CA GLY A 131 -24.14 1.88 -26.58
C GLY A 131 -24.26 0.41 -27.00
N GLY A 132 -23.42 -0.05 -27.95
CA GLY A 132 -23.36 -1.44 -28.41
C GLY A 132 -22.48 -2.35 -27.54
N SER A 133 -22.57 -2.29 -26.21
CA SER A 133 -21.71 -3.11 -25.31
C SER A 133 -22.49 -3.89 -24.25
N TRP A 134 -22.17 -5.17 -24.11
CA TRP A 134 -22.75 -6.08 -23.11
C TRP A 134 -21.66 -6.86 -22.39
N ALA A 135 -21.79 -7.03 -21.07
CA ALA A 135 -20.94 -7.96 -20.33
C ALA A 135 -21.68 -8.75 -19.25
N TRP A 136 -21.21 -9.99 -19.07
CA TRP A 136 -21.64 -10.94 -18.06
C TRP A 136 -20.42 -11.48 -17.31
N GLY A 137 -20.49 -11.56 -15.98
CA GLY A 137 -19.37 -12.00 -15.14
C GLY A 137 -19.55 -11.65 -13.67
N SER A 138 -18.54 -11.91 -12.84
CA SER A 138 -18.63 -11.59 -11.41
C SER A 138 -18.66 -10.09 -11.15
N LYS A 139 -19.46 -9.72 -10.13
CA LYS A 139 -19.51 -8.37 -9.58
C LYS A 139 -18.16 -7.92 -8.99
N SER A 140 -17.28 -8.82 -8.56
CA SER A 140 -15.95 -8.44 -8.06
C SER A 140 -15.05 -7.88 -9.16
N VAL A 141 -15.16 -8.42 -10.37
CA VAL A 141 -14.34 -8.06 -11.54
C VAL A 141 -15.00 -6.93 -12.32
N LEU A 142 -16.24 -7.11 -12.79
CA LEU A 142 -16.87 -6.19 -13.75
C LEU A 142 -17.36 -4.87 -13.15
N LYS A 143 -17.35 -4.71 -11.81
CA LYS A 143 -17.88 -3.50 -11.16
C LYS A 143 -17.17 -2.21 -11.63
N PHE A 144 -15.88 -2.27 -12.01
CA PHE A 144 -15.18 -1.06 -12.45
C PHE A 144 -15.73 -0.53 -13.79
N LEU A 145 -16.32 -1.38 -14.64
CA LEU A 145 -16.92 -0.96 -15.92
C LEU A 145 -18.09 0.00 -15.74
N LYS A 146 -18.82 -0.07 -14.61
CA LYS A 146 -19.89 0.89 -14.25
C LYS A 146 -19.41 2.33 -14.08
N HIS A 147 -18.11 2.51 -13.83
CA HIS A 147 -17.52 3.80 -13.53
C HIS A 147 -16.74 4.36 -14.72
N LEU A 148 -16.85 3.73 -15.90
CA LEU A 148 -16.29 4.26 -17.13
C LEU A 148 -17.04 5.53 -17.56
N PRO A 149 -16.34 6.56 -18.06
CA PRO A 149 -16.94 7.84 -18.41
C PRO A 149 -17.80 7.74 -19.68
N ASN A 150 -18.93 8.47 -19.72
CA ASN A 150 -19.76 8.64 -20.92
C ASN A 150 -20.09 7.32 -21.63
N HIS A 151 -20.53 6.33 -20.87
CA HIS A 151 -20.75 4.97 -21.36
C HIS A 151 -22.13 4.44 -20.94
N GLU A 152 -22.87 3.93 -21.92
CA GLU A 152 -24.03 3.07 -21.69
C GLU A 152 -23.65 1.63 -22.05
N MET A 153 -23.78 0.73 -21.08
CA MET A 153 -23.45 -0.68 -21.18
C MET A 153 -24.50 -1.51 -20.47
N TYR A 154 -24.87 -2.63 -21.06
CA TYR A 154 -25.59 -3.66 -20.32
C TYR A 154 -24.60 -4.49 -19.48
N LEU A 155 -24.80 -4.48 -18.16
CA LEU A 155 -23.96 -5.22 -17.21
C LEU A 155 -24.83 -6.16 -16.37
N ASP A 156 -24.70 -7.46 -16.61
CA ASP A 156 -25.42 -8.50 -15.88
C ASP A 156 -24.44 -9.32 -15.04
N MET A 157 -24.20 -8.83 -13.82
CA MET A 157 -23.24 -9.41 -12.90
C MET A 157 -23.88 -10.44 -11.97
N HIS A 158 -23.08 -11.37 -11.47
CA HIS A 158 -23.46 -12.27 -10.38
C HIS A 158 -22.51 -12.18 -9.18
N THR A 159 -22.96 -12.70 -8.05
CA THR A 159 -22.23 -12.79 -6.78
C THR A 159 -21.80 -14.23 -6.50
N GLU A 160 -20.78 -14.37 -5.67
CA GLU A 160 -20.31 -15.66 -5.12
C GLU A 160 -21.45 -16.53 -4.56
N SER A 161 -22.42 -15.92 -3.87
CA SER A 161 -23.58 -16.61 -3.30
C SER A 161 -24.54 -17.17 -4.34
N GLU A 162 -24.64 -16.56 -5.53
CA GLU A 162 -25.50 -17.04 -6.62
C GLU A 162 -24.89 -18.25 -7.35
N LEU A 163 -23.62 -18.54 -7.08
CA LEU A 163 -22.88 -19.65 -7.69
C LEU A 163 -22.84 -20.92 -6.82
N THR A 164 -23.38 -20.89 -5.59
CA THR A 164 -23.34 -22.04 -4.67
C THR A 164 -24.01 -23.27 -5.29
N GLY A 165 -23.22 -24.32 -5.55
CA GLY A 165 -23.65 -25.57 -6.19
C GLY A 165 -23.50 -25.62 -7.71
N ASN A 166 -23.13 -24.52 -8.38
CA ASN A 166 -23.04 -24.42 -9.85
C ASN A 166 -21.73 -23.83 -10.40
N LYS A 167 -20.76 -23.45 -9.54
CA LYS A 167 -19.45 -22.87 -9.95
C LYS A 167 -18.76 -23.68 -11.05
N PHE A 168 -18.77 -25.00 -10.96
CA PHE A 168 -18.05 -25.89 -11.88
C PHE A 168 -18.54 -25.88 -13.34
N THR A 169 -19.78 -25.46 -13.61
CA THR A 169 -20.38 -25.66 -14.94
C THR A 169 -20.57 -24.38 -15.73
N HIS A 170 -20.35 -23.20 -15.13
CA HIS A 170 -20.63 -21.89 -15.75
C HIS A 170 -22.02 -21.79 -16.43
N LYS A 171 -22.97 -22.64 -16.04
CA LYS A 171 -24.30 -22.76 -16.65
C LYS A 171 -25.15 -21.51 -16.41
N LEU A 172 -24.89 -20.80 -15.32
CA LEU A 172 -25.51 -19.51 -15.03
C LEU A 172 -25.18 -18.48 -16.11
N LEU A 173 -23.89 -18.33 -16.47
CA LEU A 173 -23.43 -17.43 -17.53
C LEU A 173 -24.11 -17.79 -18.87
N TYR A 174 -24.10 -19.08 -19.24
CA TYR A 174 -24.79 -19.55 -20.43
C TYR A 174 -26.28 -19.15 -20.44
N ASN A 175 -27.00 -19.41 -19.35
CA ASN A 175 -28.42 -19.11 -19.24
C ASN A 175 -28.70 -17.60 -19.34
N LYS A 176 -27.86 -16.75 -18.75
CA LYS A 176 -27.97 -15.29 -18.84
C LYS A 176 -27.82 -14.81 -20.28
N VAL A 177 -26.76 -15.23 -20.96
CA VAL A 177 -26.51 -14.86 -22.37
C VAL A 177 -27.61 -15.41 -23.28
N ARG A 178 -28.03 -16.66 -23.09
CA ARG A 178 -29.15 -17.27 -23.84
C ARG A 178 -30.46 -16.50 -23.66
N LYS A 179 -30.79 -16.12 -22.43
CA LYS A 179 -31.99 -15.33 -22.14
C LYS A 179 -31.93 -13.96 -22.80
N PHE A 180 -30.76 -13.32 -22.78
CA PHE A 180 -30.54 -12.04 -23.45
C PHE A 180 -30.76 -12.15 -24.97
N LEU A 181 -30.11 -13.10 -25.65
CA LEU A 181 -30.25 -13.28 -27.10
C LEU A 181 -31.65 -13.75 -27.51
N ALA A 182 -32.40 -14.41 -26.63
CA ALA A 182 -33.80 -14.76 -26.90
C ALA A 182 -34.76 -13.55 -26.86
N GLY A 183 -34.37 -12.44 -26.24
CA GLY A 183 -35.24 -11.29 -25.93
C GLY A 183 -35.46 -10.28 -27.06
N SER A 184 -35.27 -10.66 -28.34
CA SER A 184 -35.30 -9.79 -29.53
C SER A 184 -34.51 -8.48 -29.33
N PHE A 185 -33.20 -8.56 -29.53
CA PHE A 185 -32.31 -7.40 -29.48
C PHE A 185 -32.36 -6.65 -30.82
N ASP A 186 -32.61 -5.34 -30.80
CA ASP A 186 -32.75 -4.51 -31.99
C ASP A 186 -31.41 -4.42 -32.75
N ASN A 187 -31.39 -4.83 -34.02
CA ASN A 187 -30.19 -5.11 -34.83
C ASN A 187 -29.34 -3.87 -35.20
N ALA A 188 -29.54 -2.71 -34.58
CA ALA A 188 -29.07 -1.42 -35.09
C ALA A 188 -27.76 -0.88 -34.46
N THR A 189 -27.29 -1.39 -33.32
CA THR A 189 -26.04 -0.87 -32.70
C THR A 189 -24.80 -1.63 -33.21
N LEU A 190 -24.33 -1.22 -34.39
CA LEU A 190 -23.04 -1.64 -34.94
C LEU A 190 -22.03 -0.49 -34.87
N PRO A 191 -20.75 -0.77 -34.54
CA PRO A 191 -20.21 -2.06 -34.11
C PRO A 191 -20.57 -2.39 -32.66
N SER A 192 -20.48 -3.67 -32.30
CA SER A 192 -20.83 -4.15 -30.95
C SER A 192 -19.77 -5.04 -30.30
N VAL A 193 -19.72 -5.00 -28.97
CA VAL A 193 -18.78 -5.78 -28.14
C VAL A 193 -19.54 -6.54 -27.06
N PHE A 194 -19.31 -7.85 -27.00
CA PHE A 194 -19.83 -8.75 -25.98
C PHE A 194 -18.68 -9.32 -25.16
N LEU A 195 -18.70 -9.15 -23.85
CA LEU A 195 -17.74 -9.75 -22.92
C LEU A 195 -18.44 -10.83 -22.07
N VAL A 196 -17.95 -12.05 -22.14
CA VAL A 196 -18.34 -13.14 -21.24
C VAL A 196 -17.11 -13.48 -20.41
N ASP A 197 -17.12 -12.98 -19.18
CA ASP A 197 -16.06 -13.11 -18.19
C ASP A 197 -16.39 -14.30 -17.27
N PHE A 198 -15.61 -15.37 -17.41
CA PHE A 198 -15.70 -16.59 -16.63
C PHE A 198 -14.86 -16.45 -15.37
N ASP A 199 -15.52 -16.66 -14.23
CA ASP A 199 -14.86 -16.64 -12.92
C ASP A 199 -13.69 -17.64 -12.86
N SER A 200 -12.77 -17.42 -11.91
CA SER A 200 -11.62 -18.29 -11.71
C SER A 200 -12.07 -19.75 -11.57
N LEU A 201 -11.24 -20.68 -12.05
CA LEU A 201 -11.54 -22.11 -11.95
C LEU A 201 -11.45 -22.58 -10.48
N VAL A 202 -12.60 -22.67 -9.81
CA VAL A 202 -12.72 -23.03 -8.38
C VAL A 202 -13.19 -24.47 -8.19
N GLY A 203 -12.59 -25.16 -7.22
CA GLY A 203 -12.93 -26.50 -6.74
C GLY A 203 -13.98 -26.50 -5.63
N ASN A 204 -13.78 -27.35 -4.60
CA ASN A 204 -14.59 -27.40 -3.37
C ASN A 204 -14.41 -26.14 -2.48
N GLY A 205 -14.57 -24.94 -3.05
CA GLY A 205 -14.42 -23.66 -2.38
C GLY A 205 -13.00 -23.06 -2.38
N ALA A 206 -12.03 -23.69 -3.05
CA ALA A 206 -10.66 -23.19 -3.20
C ALA A 206 -10.25 -23.10 -4.67
N VAL A 207 -9.38 -22.13 -5.01
CA VAL A 207 -8.77 -22.01 -6.35
C VAL A 207 -8.09 -23.33 -6.71
N LEU A 208 -8.35 -23.84 -7.91
CA LEU A 208 -7.76 -25.09 -8.38
C LEU A 208 -6.30 -24.85 -8.76
N LYS A 209 -5.41 -25.73 -8.30
CA LYS A 209 -4.01 -25.68 -8.71
C LYS A 209 -3.91 -25.92 -10.23
N PRO A 210 -3.13 -25.11 -10.97
CA PRO A 210 -2.89 -25.34 -12.38
C PRO A 210 -2.43 -26.77 -12.66
N ASN A 211 -2.83 -27.29 -13.81
CA ASN A 211 -2.44 -28.62 -14.29
C ASN A 211 -2.89 -29.80 -13.42
N SER A 212 -3.75 -29.59 -12.42
CA SER A 212 -4.44 -30.68 -11.72
C SER A 212 -5.57 -31.28 -12.56
N ASP A 213 -5.96 -32.52 -12.26
CA ASP A 213 -7.08 -33.17 -12.95
C ASP A 213 -8.39 -32.41 -12.74
N GLU A 214 -8.60 -31.86 -11.54
CA GLU A 214 -9.74 -31.02 -11.22
C GLU A 214 -9.74 -29.73 -12.06
N PHE A 215 -8.59 -29.09 -12.20
CA PHE A 215 -8.43 -27.90 -13.05
C PHE A 215 -8.81 -28.21 -14.50
N PHE A 216 -8.31 -29.31 -15.06
CA PHE A 216 -8.63 -29.69 -16.44
C PHE A 216 -10.10 -30.09 -16.62
N LYS A 217 -10.74 -30.72 -15.62
CA LYS A 217 -12.20 -30.98 -15.64
C LYS A 217 -13.01 -29.68 -15.64
N ALA A 218 -12.61 -28.69 -14.84
CA ALA A 218 -13.26 -27.38 -14.78
C ALA A 218 -13.06 -26.61 -16.10
N LEU A 219 -11.86 -26.63 -16.67
CA LEU A 219 -11.56 -26.02 -17.96
C LEU A 219 -12.35 -26.69 -19.11
N ASN A 220 -12.47 -28.02 -19.13
CA ASN A 220 -13.30 -28.74 -20.09
C ASN A 220 -14.80 -28.38 -19.97
N SER A 221 -15.30 -28.22 -18.75
CA SER A 221 -16.67 -27.75 -18.52
C SER A 221 -16.86 -26.32 -19.04
N THR A 222 -15.87 -25.45 -18.83
CA THR A 222 -15.87 -24.07 -19.32
C THR A 222 -15.83 -24.00 -20.85
N GLU A 223 -14.98 -24.80 -21.50
CA GLU A 223 -14.89 -24.80 -22.96
C GLU A 223 -16.13 -25.38 -23.64
N THR A 224 -16.84 -26.31 -22.97
CA THR A 224 -18.16 -26.77 -23.43
C THR A 224 -19.17 -25.63 -23.46
N VAL A 225 -19.18 -24.76 -22.43
CA VAL A 225 -20.05 -23.58 -22.40
C VAL A 225 -19.65 -22.58 -23.49
N ILE A 226 -18.35 -22.33 -23.68
CA ILE A 226 -17.86 -21.44 -24.76
C ILE A 226 -18.33 -21.95 -26.12
N ASN A 227 -18.24 -23.26 -26.39
CA ASN A 227 -18.74 -23.84 -27.64
C ASN A 227 -20.25 -23.64 -27.81
N GLN A 228 -21.04 -23.80 -26.74
CA GLN A 228 -22.49 -23.56 -26.78
C GLN A 228 -22.81 -22.08 -27.04
N LEU A 229 -22.06 -21.15 -26.44
CA LEU A 229 -22.21 -19.72 -26.64
C LEU A 229 -21.82 -19.29 -28.05
N TYR A 230 -20.71 -19.82 -28.58
CA TYR A 230 -20.30 -19.62 -29.97
C TYR A 230 -21.43 -20.02 -30.94
N ASN A 231 -21.97 -21.24 -30.81
CA ASN A 231 -23.06 -21.71 -31.65
C ASN A 231 -24.33 -20.84 -31.50
N LEU A 232 -24.58 -20.32 -30.31
CA LEU A 232 -25.71 -19.44 -30.04
C LEU A 232 -25.56 -18.08 -30.73
N PHE A 233 -24.37 -17.46 -30.68
CA PHE A 233 -24.07 -16.22 -31.37
C PHE A 233 -24.13 -16.39 -32.89
N GLU A 234 -23.52 -17.44 -33.42
CA GLU A 234 -23.56 -17.74 -34.87
C GLU A 234 -24.99 -17.99 -35.34
N LYS A 235 -25.82 -18.70 -34.56
CA LYS A 235 -27.23 -18.91 -34.88
C LYS A 235 -28.06 -17.62 -34.84
N TYR A 236 -27.79 -16.74 -33.87
CA TYR A 236 -28.54 -15.50 -33.69
C TYR A 236 -28.27 -14.50 -34.82
N PHE A 237 -26.99 -14.24 -35.12
CA PHE A 237 -26.61 -13.24 -36.12
C PHE A 237 -26.62 -13.79 -37.56
N GLY A 238 -26.16 -15.02 -37.76
CA GLY A 238 -26.26 -15.73 -39.05
C GLY A 238 -25.54 -15.09 -40.24
N ASP A 239 -24.66 -14.11 -40.02
CA ASP A 239 -24.03 -13.31 -41.08
C ASP A 239 -22.52 -13.54 -41.24
N GLN A 240 -21.91 -14.38 -40.39
CA GLN A 240 -20.46 -14.68 -40.38
C GLN A 240 -19.57 -13.43 -40.24
N ARG A 241 -20.08 -12.32 -39.69
CA ARG A 241 -19.31 -11.07 -39.50
C ARG A 241 -18.87 -10.87 -38.06
N THR A 242 -18.78 -11.94 -37.25
CA THR A 242 -18.36 -11.88 -35.84
C THR A 242 -16.92 -12.36 -35.71
N VAL A 243 -16.13 -11.63 -34.93
CA VAL A 243 -14.81 -12.06 -34.48
C VAL A 243 -14.87 -12.47 -33.01
N TYR A 244 -14.18 -13.53 -32.67
CA TYR A 244 -14.14 -14.09 -31.33
C TYR A 244 -12.71 -14.06 -30.78
N LEU A 245 -12.59 -13.79 -29.48
CA LEU A 245 -11.34 -13.85 -28.73
C LEU A 245 -11.54 -14.73 -27.50
N LEU A 246 -10.68 -15.73 -27.31
CA LEU A 246 -10.50 -16.43 -26.05
C LEU A 246 -9.18 -16.00 -25.44
N THR A 247 -9.21 -15.46 -24.21
CA THR A 247 -7.99 -15.03 -23.51
C THR A 247 -8.14 -15.07 -21.99
N SER A 248 -7.14 -14.57 -21.27
CA SER A 248 -7.14 -14.38 -19.83
C SER A 248 -6.63 -12.98 -19.46
N ASP A 249 -7.09 -12.46 -18.33
CA ASP A 249 -6.60 -11.23 -17.72
C ASP A 249 -5.22 -11.40 -17.06
N HIS A 250 -4.98 -12.56 -16.45
CA HIS A 250 -3.68 -12.97 -15.92
C HIS A 250 -3.53 -14.51 -15.89
N GLY A 251 -2.33 -14.98 -15.62
CA GLY A 251 -2.07 -16.37 -15.27
C GLY A 251 -2.08 -16.61 -13.76
N MET A 252 -1.42 -17.69 -13.31
CA MET A 252 -1.29 -18.03 -11.89
C MET A 252 -0.06 -18.90 -11.62
N THR A 253 0.45 -18.83 -10.40
CA THR A 253 1.52 -19.69 -9.90
C THR A 253 1.03 -21.13 -9.73
N ASP A 254 1.94 -22.08 -9.51
CA ASP A 254 1.58 -23.50 -9.27
C ASP A 254 0.73 -23.71 -8.01
N MET A 255 0.71 -22.72 -7.10
CA MET A 255 -0.14 -22.74 -5.90
C MET A 255 -1.55 -22.16 -6.15
N GLY A 256 -1.80 -21.59 -7.33
CA GLY A 256 -3.04 -20.88 -7.65
C GLY A 256 -3.04 -19.42 -7.20
N ASP A 257 -1.91 -18.88 -6.73
CA ASP A 257 -1.75 -17.46 -6.38
C ASP A 257 -1.42 -16.61 -7.61
N HIS A 258 -1.70 -15.31 -7.54
CA HIS A 258 -1.38 -14.32 -8.57
C HIS A 258 -1.12 -12.93 -7.94
N GLY A 259 -0.78 -11.93 -8.75
CA GLY A 259 -0.46 -10.55 -8.35
C GLY A 259 1.04 -10.18 -8.42
N GLU A 260 1.90 -11.14 -8.75
CA GLU A 260 3.35 -10.97 -8.89
C GLU A 260 3.77 -10.93 -10.38
N ASP A 261 5.05 -11.20 -10.67
CA ASP A 261 5.68 -11.05 -11.99
C ASP A 261 6.31 -12.36 -12.51
N SER A 262 5.88 -13.52 -12.01
CA SER A 262 6.38 -14.79 -12.55
C SER A 262 5.89 -15.00 -13.99
N LEU A 263 6.68 -15.75 -14.77
CA LEU A 263 6.39 -16.04 -16.18
C LEU A 263 4.96 -16.63 -16.34
N PHE A 264 4.59 -17.55 -15.45
CA PHE A 264 3.29 -18.20 -15.44
C PHE A 264 2.12 -17.28 -15.09
N GLU A 265 2.37 -16.13 -14.48
CA GLU A 265 1.34 -15.14 -14.17
C GLU A 265 1.19 -14.10 -15.29
N ILE A 266 2.26 -13.79 -16.01
CA ILE A 266 2.25 -12.76 -17.07
C ILE A 266 2.03 -13.32 -18.47
N GLU A 267 2.08 -14.64 -18.68
CA GLU A 267 1.81 -15.28 -19.97
C GLU A 267 0.39 -15.85 -20.01
N MET A 268 -0.48 -15.19 -20.78
CA MET A 268 -1.86 -15.61 -20.99
C MET A 268 -2.04 -16.09 -22.43
N PRO A 269 -2.86 -17.13 -22.67
CA PRO A 269 -3.15 -17.54 -24.03
C PRO A 269 -4.01 -16.46 -24.70
N PHE A 270 -3.88 -16.35 -26.02
CA PHE A 270 -4.91 -15.71 -26.83
C PHE A 270 -5.22 -16.59 -28.05
N ILE A 271 -6.50 -16.64 -28.39
CA ILE A 271 -6.99 -17.33 -29.58
C ILE A 271 -8.05 -16.45 -30.25
N PHE A 272 -7.76 -16.01 -31.47
CA PHE A 272 -8.72 -15.30 -32.31
C PHE A 272 -9.28 -16.23 -33.38
N TRP A 273 -10.56 -16.13 -33.69
CA TRP A 273 -11.17 -16.81 -34.84
C TRP A 273 -12.40 -16.05 -35.36
N GLY A 274 -12.89 -16.44 -36.54
CA GLY A 274 -14.04 -15.81 -37.19
C GLY A 274 -13.63 -14.75 -38.20
N ALA A 275 -14.46 -13.71 -38.35
CA ALA A 275 -14.32 -12.70 -39.39
C ALA A 275 -13.04 -11.87 -39.24
N GLY A 276 -12.29 -11.70 -40.32
CA GLY A 276 -11.16 -10.77 -40.38
C GLY A 276 -9.83 -11.26 -39.80
N ILE A 277 -9.75 -12.50 -39.33
CA ILE A 277 -8.51 -13.06 -38.79
C ILE A 277 -7.63 -13.60 -39.91
N GLU A 278 -6.34 -13.22 -39.90
CA GLU A 278 -5.36 -13.70 -40.88
C GLU A 278 -5.18 -15.21 -40.73
N ARG A 279 -5.44 -15.92 -41.84
CA ARG A 279 -5.19 -17.35 -41.94
C ARG A 279 -3.74 -17.51 -42.37
N LEU A 280 -2.84 -17.60 -41.42
CA LEU A 280 -1.49 -18.05 -41.75
C LEU A 280 -1.60 -19.42 -42.42
N GLU A 281 -1.02 -19.57 -43.62
CA GLU A 281 -0.77 -20.91 -44.17
C GLU A 281 -0.05 -21.69 -43.10
N SER A 282 -0.78 -22.68 -42.61
CA SER A 282 -0.56 -23.34 -41.35
C SER A 282 0.92 -23.59 -41.07
N PRO A 283 1.54 -22.94 -40.05
CA PRO A 283 2.72 -23.55 -39.44
C PRO A 283 2.38 -24.96 -38.90
N PHE A 284 1.08 -25.29 -38.80
CA PHE A 284 0.58 -26.60 -38.41
C PHE A 284 0.61 -27.70 -39.47
N LYS A 285 0.86 -27.40 -40.76
CA LYS A 285 1.23 -28.46 -41.72
C LYS A 285 2.55 -29.11 -41.30
N ASP A 286 3.49 -28.30 -40.80
CA ASP A 286 4.76 -28.78 -40.23
C ASP A 286 4.64 -29.21 -38.75
N ILE A 287 3.59 -28.83 -38.00
CA ILE A 287 3.38 -29.32 -36.62
C ILE A 287 3.00 -30.80 -36.57
N TYR A 288 2.35 -31.33 -37.60
CA TYR A 288 2.17 -32.79 -37.72
C TYR A 288 3.48 -33.51 -38.09
N ALA A 289 4.41 -32.86 -38.80
CA ALA A 289 5.78 -33.36 -39.02
C ALA A 289 6.69 -33.17 -37.79
N ALA A 290 6.47 -32.12 -36.99
CA ALA A 290 7.10 -31.90 -35.68
C ALA A 290 6.63 -32.89 -34.63
N LYS A 291 5.42 -33.45 -34.80
CA LYS A 291 4.82 -34.49 -33.94
C LYS A 291 5.69 -35.75 -33.87
N THR A 292 6.50 -36.00 -34.90
CA THR A 292 7.45 -37.13 -34.96
C THR A 292 8.88 -36.72 -34.61
N ASN A 293 9.25 -35.44 -34.64
CA ASN A 293 10.65 -34.98 -34.61
C ASN A 293 11.03 -34.05 -33.44
N GLY A 294 10.09 -33.63 -32.58
CA GLY A 294 10.40 -32.90 -31.34
C GLY A 294 10.75 -31.41 -31.50
N THR A 295 10.33 -30.75 -32.59
CA THR A 295 10.57 -29.31 -32.79
C THR A 295 9.58 -28.42 -32.01
N PRO A 296 10.02 -27.25 -31.47
CA PRO A 296 9.16 -26.34 -30.71
C PRO A 296 8.06 -25.70 -31.57
N MET A 297 6.87 -25.51 -31.01
CA MET A 297 5.75 -24.81 -31.64
C MET A 297 6.04 -23.30 -31.68
N GLN A 298 5.95 -22.66 -32.85
CA GLN A 298 6.15 -21.21 -32.98
C GLN A 298 4.81 -20.50 -32.73
N PHE A 299 4.63 -19.95 -31.54
CA PHE A 299 3.46 -19.16 -31.18
C PHE A 299 3.59 -17.72 -31.69
N GLN A 300 2.45 -17.09 -32.02
CA GLN A 300 2.42 -15.65 -32.15
C GLN A 300 2.58 -15.01 -30.78
N GLU A 301 3.26 -13.87 -30.71
CA GLU A 301 3.47 -13.16 -29.46
C GLU A 301 3.03 -11.70 -29.59
N LEU A 302 2.35 -11.21 -28.55
CA LEU A 302 2.00 -9.79 -28.43
C LEU A 302 2.02 -9.39 -26.96
N LYS A 303 2.14 -8.10 -26.68
CA LYS A 303 1.88 -7.57 -25.35
C LYS A 303 0.38 -7.48 -25.12
N GLN A 304 -0.10 -7.78 -23.93
CA GLN A 304 -1.53 -7.83 -23.61
C GLN A 304 -2.25 -6.52 -23.97
N GLU A 305 -1.61 -5.36 -23.78
CA GLU A 305 -2.17 -4.06 -24.15
C GLU A 305 -2.39 -3.88 -25.66
N GLN A 306 -1.73 -4.66 -26.50
CA GLN A 306 -1.89 -4.62 -27.96
C GLN A 306 -3.19 -5.28 -28.44
N LEU A 307 -3.90 -6.01 -27.56
CA LEU A 307 -5.23 -6.53 -27.86
C LEU A 307 -6.24 -5.40 -28.09
N ALA A 308 -6.17 -4.30 -27.34
CA ALA A 308 -7.10 -3.17 -27.48
C ALA A 308 -7.11 -2.53 -28.89
N PRO A 309 -5.95 -2.10 -29.45
CA PRO A 309 -5.93 -1.55 -30.80
C PRO A 309 -6.21 -2.60 -31.88
N LEU A 310 -5.87 -3.88 -31.66
CA LEU A 310 -6.18 -4.97 -32.60
C LEU A 310 -7.68 -5.24 -32.67
N MET A 311 -8.34 -5.38 -31.52
CA MET A 311 -9.80 -5.52 -31.41
C MET A 311 -10.50 -4.31 -32.03
N SER A 312 -10.01 -3.09 -31.76
CA SER A 312 -10.58 -1.88 -32.35
C SER A 312 -10.50 -1.91 -33.88
N ALA A 313 -9.34 -2.30 -34.45
CA ALA A 313 -9.16 -2.40 -35.89
C ALA A 313 -10.05 -3.49 -36.54
N LEU A 314 -10.26 -4.63 -35.88
CA LEU A 314 -11.09 -5.73 -36.40
C LEU A 314 -12.57 -5.35 -36.57
N ILE A 315 -13.13 -4.56 -35.64
CA ILE A 315 -14.53 -4.11 -35.71
C ILE A 315 -14.69 -2.66 -36.18
N GLY A 316 -13.60 -2.01 -36.59
CA GLY A 316 -13.59 -0.66 -37.14
C GLY A 316 -13.88 0.45 -36.14
N LEU A 317 -13.57 0.22 -34.86
CA LEU A 317 -13.62 1.23 -33.81
C LEU A 317 -12.35 2.07 -33.82
N PRO A 318 -12.42 3.35 -33.41
CA PRO A 318 -11.23 4.10 -33.08
C PRO A 318 -10.52 3.47 -31.86
N PRO A 319 -9.18 3.49 -31.81
CA PRO A 319 -8.44 3.05 -30.63
C PRO A 319 -8.87 3.83 -29.37
N PRO A 320 -8.82 3.23 -28.17
CA PRO A 320 -9.10 3.95 -26.92
C PRO A 320 -8.23 5.20 -26.76
N LEU A 321 -8.74 6.26 -26.12
CA LEU A 321 -8.07 7.56 -25.99
C LEU A 321 -6.70 7.43 -25.34
N ASN A 322 -6.62 6.60 -24.29
CA ASN A 322 -5.42 6.36 -23.51
C ASN A 322 -4.60 5.15 -23.98
N ASN A 323 -4.90 4.60 -25.15
CA ASN A 323 -4.10 3.51 -25.72
C ASN A 323 -2.63 3.93 -25.84
N ARG A 324 -1.73 3.12 -25.29
CA ARG A 324 -0.26 3.25 -25.36
C ARG A 324 0.38 2.08 -26.09
N ALA A 325 -0.42 1.24 -26.74
CA ALA A 325 0.04 0.07 -27.47
C ALA A 325 0.07 0.32 -28.99
N SER A 326 1.14 -0.14 -29.65
CA SER A 326 1.21 -0.19 -31.11
C SER A 326 0.37 -1.35 -31.63
N LEU A 327 -0.42 -1.12 -32.68
CA LEU A 327 -1.13 -2.18 -33.41
C LEU A 327 -0.13 -3.23 -33.92
N VAL A 328 -0.44 -4.51 -33.74
CA VAL A 328 0.35 -5.63 -34.29
C VAL A 328 -0.12 -5.91 -35.72
N MET A 329 0.82 -6.09 -36.64
CA MET A 329 0.55 -6.33 -38.06
C MET A 329 0.51 -7.82 -38.38
N GLY A 330 -0.14 -8.22 -39.48
CA GLY A 330 -0.15 -9.62 -39.93
C GLY A 330 -1.09 -10.53 -39.13
N MET A 331 -1.97 -9.95 -38.31
CA MET A 331 -2.99 -10.68 -37.54
C MET A 331 -4.38 -10.60 -38.17
N MET A 332 -4.58 -9.69 -39.15
CA MET A 332 -5.87 -9.42 -39.79
C MET A 332 -5.86 -9.80 -41.27
N ASN A 333 -6.89 -10.50 -41.74
CA ASN A 333 -7.14 -10.79 -43.15
C ASN A 333 -7.87 -9.63 -43.82
N VAL A 334 -7.11 -8.59 -44.16
CA VAL A 334 -7.63 -7.35 -44.73
C VAL A 334 -6.68 -6.83 -45.81
N SER A 335 -7.16 -5.89 -46.63
CA SER A 335 -6.28 -5.24 -47.60
C SER A 335 -5.17 -4.46 -46.91
N ARG A 336 -4.00 -4.34 -47.55
CA ARG A 336 -2.93 -3.47 -47.06
C ARG A 336 -3.38 -2.02 -46.86
N THR A 337 -4.36 -1.56 -47.64
CA THR A 337 -4.96 -0.23 -47.47
C THR A 337 -5.66 -0.11 -46.12
N TYR A 338 -6.47 -1.10 -45.73
CA TYR A 338 -7.14 -1.13 -44.43
C TYR A 338 -6.13 -1.17 -43.28
N GLU A 339 -5.11 -2.02 -43.40
CA GLU A 339 -4.03 -2.13 -42.43
C GLU A 339 -3.23 -0.83 -42.26
N ALA A 340 -2.88 -0.16 -43.37
CA ALA A 340 -2.21 1.13 -43.34
C ALA A 340 -3.04 2.20 -42.62
N HIS A 341 -4.35 2.26 -42.89
CA HIS A 341 -5.25 3.17 -42.18
C HIS A 341 -5.39 2.79 -40.69
N SER A 342 -5.45 1.50 -40.37
CA SER A 342 -5.55 1.02 -38.98
C SER A 342 -4.33 1.45 -38.15
N MET A 343 -3.13 1.23 -38.71
CA MET A 343 -1.89 1.65 -38.06
C MET A 343 -1.79 3.19 -37.98
N TYR A 344 -2.24 3.91 -39.01
CA TYR A 344 -2.32 5.36 -39.00
C TYR A 344 -3.28 5.90 -37.92
N LEU A 345 -4.47 5.32 -37.76
CA LEU A 345 -5.43 5.70 -36.70
C LEU A 345 -4.87 5.41 -35.30
N ASN A 346 -4.18 4.29 -35.13
CA ASN A 346 -3.44 3.98 -33.90
C ASN A 346 -2.36 5.03 -33.60
N ALA A 347 -1.56 5.41 -34.60
CA ALA A 347 -0.58 6.48 -34.47
C ALA A 347 -1.21 7.83 -34.11
N ARG A 348 -2.31 8.20 -34.78
CA ARG A 348 -3.06 9.43 -34.53
C ARG A 348 -3.60 9.51 -33.09
N GLN A 349 -4.15 8.41 -32.57
CA GLN A 349 -4.67 8.41 -31.20
C GLN A 349 -3.56 8.56 -30.15
N ILE A 350 -2.38 7.95 -30.37
CA ILE A 350 -1.22 8.14 -29.49
C ILE A 350 -0.66 9.57 -29.63
N LEU A 351 -0.63 10.12 -30.84
CA LEU A 351 -0.21 11.51 -31.08
C LEU A 351 -1.15 12.54 -30.46
N ALA A 352 -2.46 12.28 -30.40
CA ALA A 352 -3.40 13.15 -29.71
C ALA A 352 -3.06 13.31 -28.21
N GLN A 353 -2.52 12.27 -27.57
CA GLN A 353 -1.99 12.37 -26.20
C GLN A 353 -0.78 13.31 -26.14
N VAL A 354 0.15 13.18 -27.10
CA VAL A 354 1.34 14.05 -27.19
C VAL A 354 0.94 15.50 -27.43
N GLU A 355 -0.03 15.76 -28.30
CA GLU A 355 -0.55 17.10 -28.57
C GLU A 355 -1.11 17.75 -27.30
N LYS A 356 -1.84 17.01 -26.46
CA LYS A 356 -2.31 17.52 -25.16
C LYS A 356 -1.19 17.81 -24.17
N VAL A 357 -0.11 17.02 -24.21
CA VAL A 357 1.08 17.31 -23.43
C VAL A 357 1.74 18.60 -23.92
N PHE A 358 1.90 18.78 -25.24
CA PHE A 358 2.42 20.03 -25.79
C PHE A 358 1.53 21.24 -25.48
N ASP A 359 0.20 21.11 -25.56
CA ASP A 359 -0.75 22.18 -25.19
C ASP A 359 -0.54 22.64 -23.74
N LYS A 360 -0.20 21.71 -22.85
CA LYS A 360 0.09 22.02 -21.45
C LYS A 360 1.45 22.71 -21.30
N GLN A 361 2.48 22.22 -21.99
CA GLN A 361 3.82 22.76 -21.88
C GLN A 361 3.99 24.14 -22.54
N GLU A 362 3.30 24.38 -23.65
CA GLU A 362 3.34 25.65 -24.40
C GLU A 362 2.65 26.81 -23.68
N ARG A 363 1.90 26.54 -22.60
CA ARG A 363 1.41 27.60 -21.69
C ARG A 363 2.54 28.32 -20.95
N SER A 364 3.72 27.70 -20.87
CA SER A 364 4.93 28.29 -20.29
C SER A 364 5.40 29.50 -21.11
N TYR A 365 5.54 30.67 -20.49
CA TYR A 365 6.14 31.87 -21.09
C TYR A 365 7.58 31.64 -21.56
N ILE A 366 8.28 30.70 -20.91
CA ILE A 366 9.69 30.37 -21.18
C ILE A 366 9.87 29.05 -21.95
N TRP A 367 8.79 28.50 -22.53
CA TRP A 367 8.80 27.16 -23.18
C TRP A 367 9.96 26.96 -24.17
N LYS A 368 10.29 27.98 -24.97
CA LYS A 368 11.36 27.94 -25.98
C LYS A 368 12.77 27.70 -25.41
N TRP A 369 12.97 28.04 -24.14
CA TRP A 369 14.26 27.90 -23.44
C TRP A 369 14.32 26.67 -22.53
N MET A 370 13.20 25.96 -22.37
CA MET A 370 13.14 24.75 -21.55
C MET A 370 13.61 23.53 -22.34
N PRO A 371 14.13 22.49 -21.66
CA PRO A 371 14.39 21.21 -22.29
C PRO A 371 13.12 20.65 -22.96
N GLN A 372 13.22 20.31 -24.24
CA GLN A 372 12.15 19.75 -25.05
C GLN A 372 12.57 18.37 -25.54
N PHE A 373 11.58 17.53 -25.85
CA PHE A 373 11.85 16.24 -26.47
C PHE A 373 12.30 16.42 -27.93
N GLU A 374 13.53 16.07 -28.25
CA GLU A 374 14.15 16.40 -29.55
C GLU A 374 13.59 15.61 -30.74
N ARG A 375 13.11 14.39 -30.50
CA ARG A 375 12.70 13.46 -31.59
C ARG A 375 11.31 13.74 -32.14
N LEU A 376 10.45 14.48 -31.43
CA LEU A 376 9.07 14.76 -31.85
C LEU A 376 8.65 16.17 -31.46
N ASN A 377 8.03 16.89 -32.39
CA ASN A 377 7.47 18.23 -32.18
C ASN A 377 6.23 18.42 -33.07
N ARG A 378 5.48 19.52 -32.90
CA ARG A 378 4.26 19.78 -33.67
C ARG A 378 4.47 19.77 -35.18
N HIS A 379 5.59 20.33 -35.65
CA HIS A 379 5.90 20.33 -37.08
C HIS A 379 6.06 18.90 -37.62
N ARG A 380 6.77 18.02 -36.90
CA ARG A 380 6.91 16.60 -37.27
C ARG A 380 5.57 15.86 -37.22
N ILE A 381 4.68 16.19 -36.28
CA ILE A 381 3.33 15.62 -36.20
C ILE A 381 2.47 16.06 -37.40
N ALA A 382 2.50 17.34 -37.75
CA ALA A 382 1.79 17.88 -38.91
C ALA A 382 2.32 17.29 -40.22
N HIS A 383 3.64 17.28 -40.39
CA HIS A 383 4.29 16.69 -41.57
C HIS A 383 4.00 15.18 -41.70
N PHE A 384 3.94 14.46 -40.58
CA PHE A 384 3.56 13.05 -40.58
C PHE A 384 2.16 12.83 -41.15
N HIS A 385 1.20 13.67 -40.76
CA HIS A 385 -0.18 13.58 -41.24
C HIS A 385 -0.27 13.74 -42.77
N GLU A 386 0.35 14.79 -43.31
CA GLU A 386 0.38 15.06 -44.76
C GLU A 386 1.11 13.96 -45.53
N LYS A 387 2.26 13.51 -45.00
CA LYS A 387 3.09 12.48 -45.62
C LYS A 387 2.35 11.15 -45.73
N ILE A 388 1.67 10.71 -44.67
CA ILE A 388 0.94 9.45 -44.66
C ILE A 388 -0.24 9.48 -45.63
N LEU A 389 -1.02 10.56 -45.64
CA LEU A 389 -2.14 10.68 -46.58
C LEU A 389 -1.66 10.62 -48.02
N THR A 390 -0.54 11.29 -48.34
CA THR A 390 0.09 11.22 -49.66
C THR A 390 0.55 9.80 -50.00
N GLN A 391 1.22 9.11 -49.07
CA GLN A 391 1.70 7.73 -49.26
C GLN A 391 0.55 6.73 -49.47
N ILE A 392 -0.54 6.90 -48.72
CA ILE A 392 -1.75 6.07 -48.87
C ILE A 392 -2.38 6.32 -50.24
N GLN A 393 -2.53 7.59 -50.66
CA GLN A 393 -3.07 7.96 -51.96
C GLN A 393 -2.20 7.48 -53.13
N SER A 394 -0.87 7.50 -52.97
CA SER A 394 0.07 7.03 -53.99
C SER A 394 0.29 5.51 -54.00
N GLY A 395 -0.38 4.75 -53.12
CA GLY A 395 -0.24 3.29 -53.03
C GLY A 395 1.03 2.79 -52.32
N CYS A 396 1.82 3.68 -51.70
CA CYS A 396 3.01 3.36 -50.91
C CYS A 396 2.63 2.90 -49.48
N LEU A 397 1.87 1.81 -49.41
CA LEU A 397 1.20 1.36 -48.18
C LEU A 397 2.19 0.83 -47.12
N ASN A 398 3.24 0.12 -47.55
CA ASN A 398 4.26 -0.41 -46.63
C ASN A 398 5.05 0.72 -45.98
N GLU A 399 5.39 1.75 -46.75
CA GLU A 399 6.06 2.94 -46.25
C GLU A 399 5.19 3.70 -45.25
N ALA A 400 3.87 3.79 -45.50
CA ALA A 400 2.91 4.40 -44.57
C ALA A 400 2.83 3.63 -43.23
N ILE A 401 2.79 2.29 -43.28
CA ILE A 401 2.80 1.44 -42.08
C ILE A 401 4.11 1.64 -41.29
N LEU A 402 5.26 1.55 -41.95
CA LEU A 402 6.57 1.72 -41.30
C LEU A 402 6.77 3.14 -40.74
N CYS A 403 6.22 4.16 -41.42
CA CYS A 403 6.26 5.53 -40.93
C CYS A 403 5.39 5.70 -39.67
N SER A 404 4.21 5.09 -39.65
CA SER A 404 3.31 5.09 -38.50
C SER A 404 3.93 4.38 -37.28
N GLN A 405 4.55 3.21 -37.47
CA GLN A 405 5.24 2.50 -36.39
C GLN A 405 6.39 3.33 -35.79
N ARG A 406 7.19 3.98 -36.64
CA ARG A 406 8.29 4.85 -36.20
C ARG A 406 7.82 6.05 -35.40
N ILE A 407 6.70 6.67 -35.81
CA ILE A 407 6.18 7.82 -35.06
C ILE A 407 5.51 7.39 -33.75
N ILE A 408 4.84 6.24 -33.71
CA ILE A 408 4.29 5.66 -32.47
C ILE A 408 5.41 5.49 -31.44
N HIS A 409 6.53 4.87 -31.83
CA HIS A 409 7.67 4.69 -30.94
C HIS A 409 8.19 6.03 -30.40
N SER A 410 8.34 7.04 -31.26
CA SER A 410 8.78 8.38 -30.84
C SER A 410 7.75 9.09 -29.95
N ALA A 411 6.45 8.84 -30.16
CA ALA A 411 5.36 9.39 -29.37
C ALA A 411 5.31 8.77 -27.96
N LEU A 412 5.49 7.46 -27.84
CA LEU A 412 5.55 6.77 -26.55
C LEU A 412 6.75 7.23 -25.70
N GLU A 413 7.92 7.40 -26.31
CA GLU A 413 9.09 7.99 -25.64
C GLU A 413 8.82 9.43 -25.19
N CYS A 414 8.14 10.23 -26.01
CA CYS A 414 7.77 11.60 -25.68
C CYS A 414 6.82 11.65 -24.47
N LEU A 415 5.82 10.77 -24.42
CA LEU A 415 4.90 10.67 -23.29
C LEU A 415 5.62 10.29 -21.99
N GLU A 416 6.58 9.36 -22.05
CA GLU A 416 7.36 8.96 -20.86
C GLU A 416 8.31 10.09 -20.41
N TYR A 417 8.93 10.81 -21.35
CA TYR A 417 9.76 11.98 -21.06
C TYR A 417 8.98 13.03 -20.26
N TYR A 418 7.77 13.40 -20.70
CA TYR A 418 6.97 14.43 -20.02
C TYR A 418 6.31 13.94 -18.73
N LYS A 419 6.07 12.63 -18.59
CA LYS A 419 5.65 12.02 -17.32
C LYS A 419 6.73 12.15 -16.25
N LEU A 420 8.01 12.01 -16.63
CA LEU A 420 9.14 12.08 -15.69
C LEU A 420 9.79 13.48 -15.61
N TYR A 421 9.24 14.48 -16.31
CA TYR A 421 9.85 15.80 -16.51
C TYR A 421 10.29 16.50 -15.22
N TYR A 422 9.42 16.51 -14.20
CA TYR A 422 9.69 17.18 -12.93
C TYR A 422 10.34 16.26 -11.88
N ARG A 423 10.65 15.00 -12.22
CA ARG A 423 11.15 14.02 -11.26
C ARG A 423 12.47 14.46 -10.62
N ILE A 424 13.45 14.86 -11.42
CA ILE A 424 14.77 15.26 -10.92
C ILE A 424 14.68 16.53 -10.04
N PRO A 425 14.03 17.64 -10.48
CA PRO A 425 13.84 18.81 -9.62
C PRO A 425 13.15 18.49 -8.30
N LEU A 426 12.12 17.64 -8.32
CA LEU A 426 11.41 17.22 -7.10
C LEU A 426 12.29 16.35 -6.18
N VAL A 427 13.11 15.45 -6.72
CA VAL A 427 14.09 14.69 -5.93
C VAL A 427 15.11 15.62 -5.29
N VAL A 428 15.64 16.60 -6.03
CA VAL A 428 16.58 17.59 -5.49
C VAL A 428 15.92 18.43 -4.39
N ALA A 429 14.69 18.89 -4.59
CA ALA A 429 13.93 19.63 -3.58
C ALA A 429 13.67 18.76 -2.33
N CYS A 430 13.29 17.50 -2.50
CA CYS A 430 13.14 16.55 -1.40
C CYS A 430 14.44 16.38 -0.61
N MET A 431 15.57 16.21 -1.30
CA MET A 431 16.90 16.10 -0.68
C MET A 431 17.28 17.36 0.09
N LEU A 432 17.10 18.55 -0.49
CA LEU A 432 17.36 19.82 0.19
C LEU A 432 16.46 20.01 1.42
N THR A 433 15.22 19.52 1.36
CA THR A 433 14.28 19.50 2.50
C THR A 433 14.79 18.59 3.61
N TYR A 434 15.21 17.36 3.30
CA TYR A 434 15.83 16.45 4.27
C TYR A 434 17.09 17.07 4.89
N LEU A 435 17.99 17.63 4.08
CA LEU A 435 19.23 18.26 4.57
C LEU A 435 18.95 19.46 5.49
N GLY A 436 18.01 20.33 5.11
CA GLY A 436 17.58 21.44 5.96
C GLY A 436 16.97 20.95 7.28
N TRP A 437 16.19 19.88 7.23
CA TRP A 437 15.59 19.25 8.42
C TRP A 437 16.63 18.58 9.33
N PHE A 438 17.59 17.84 8.78
CA PHE A 438 18.71 17.28 9.54
C PHE A 438 19.50 18.39 10.24
N TYR A 439 19.83 19.46 9.52
CA TYR A 439 20.52 20.61 10.10
C TYR A 439 19.70 21.27 11.21
N TYR A 440 18.39 21.46 10.99
CA TYR A 440 17.48 22.00 12.01
C TYR A 440 17.51 21.16 13.29
N LEU A 441 17.42 19.83 13.18
CA LEU A 441 17.44 18.93 14.32
C LEU A 441 18.78 18.95 15.06
N LEU A 442 19.90 18.89 14.33
CA LEU A 442 21.25 18.97 14.91
C LEU A 442 21.48 20.31 15.62
N ALA A 443 21.16 21.43 14.98
CA ALA A 443 21.27 22.76 15.56
C ALA A 443 20.39 22.90 16.82
N LYS A 444 19.17 22.37 16.76
CA LYS A 444 18.24 22.37 17.90
C LYS A 444 18.71 21.50 19.06
N GLN A 445 19.48 20.44 18.79
CA GLN A 445 20.11 19.59 19.81
C GLN A 445 21.30 20.29 20.47
N GLY A 446 22.12 21.00 19.68
CA GLY A 446 23.27 21.76 20.17
C GLY A 446 22.90 23.02 20.95
N ARG A 447 21.69 23.56 20.74
CA ARG A 447 21.22 24.79 21.41
C ARG A 447 20.62 24.50 22.79
N ALA A 448 21.11 25.21 23.81
CA ALA A 448 20.53 25.21 25.16
C ALA A 448 19.04 25.61 25.14
N GLU A 449 18.23 25.02 26.01
CA GLU A 449 16.77 25.13 25.97
C GLU A 449 16.26 26.58 26.04
N HIS A 450 16.89 27.40 26.88
CA HIS A 450 16.54 28.80 27.11
C HIS A 450 17.34 29.81 26.27
N ALA A 451 18.30 29.35 25.44
CA ALA A 451 19.06 30.27 24.60
C ALA A 451 18.15 30.88 23.52
N PRO A 452 18.21 32.20 23.25
CA PRO A 452 17.39 32.81 22.22
C PRO A 452 17.73 32.26 20.83
N THR A 453 16.71 32.13 19.98
CA THR A 453 16.93 31.84 18.55
C THR A 453 17.46 33.08 17.85
N ARG A 454 18.15 32.91 16.71
CA ARG A 454 18.49 34.04 15.85
C ARG A 454 17.22 34.76 15.34
N GLY A 455 17.37 36.03 15.01
CA GLY A 455 16.31 36.82 14.36
C GLY A 455 16.05 36.35 12.93
N TRP A 456 14.88 36.70 12.39
CA TRP A 456 14.51 36.38 11.01
C TRP A 456 15.30 37.21 9.98
N PHE A 457 15.67 38.44 10.33
CA PHE A 457 16.37 39.37 9.44
C PHE A 457 17.88 39.15 9.49
N THR A 458 18.37 38.19 8.69
CA THR A 458 19.80 37.94 8.47
C THR A 458 20.12 37.98 6.98
N ILE A 459 21.38 38.24 6.62
CA ILE A 459 21.83 38.22 5.21
C ILE A 459 21.53 36.85 4.58
N ALA A 460 21.74 35.75 5.31
CA ALA A 460 21.43 34.41 4.85
C ALA A 460 19.93 34.23 4.54
N ASN A 461 19.04 34.70 5.42
CA ASN A 461 17.60 34.63 5.17
C ASN A 461 17.14 35.56 4.03
N LEU A 462 17.81 36.70 3.81
CA LEU A 462 17.58 37.56 2.65
C LEU A 462 17.96 36.84 1.35
N ILE A 463 19.11 36.16 1.32
CA ILE A 463 19.53 35.33 0.18
C ILE A 463 18.52 34.20 -0.06
N LEU A 464 18.09 33.50 1.00
CA LEU A 464 17.06 32.47 0.90
C LEU A 464 15.75 33.03 0.33
N LEU A 465 15.27 34.18 0.80
CA LEU A 465 14.08 34.83 0.27
C LEU A 465 14.23 35.16 -1.22
N LEU A 466 15.40 35.66 -1.65
CA LEU A 466 15.67 35.91 -3.07
C LEU A 466 15.64 34.62 -3.90
N ILE A 467 16.17 33.51 -3.37
CA ILE A 467 16.09 32.18 -4.00
C ILE A 467 14.63 31.73 -4.10
N GLU A 468 13.84 31.87 -3.04
CA GLU A 468 12.42 31.51 -3.05
C GLU A 468 11.63 32.31 -4.09
N LEU A 469 11.86 33.62 -4.16
CA LEU A 469 11.23 34.49 -5.16
C LEU A 469 11.65 34.10 -6.58
N LEU A 470 12.91 33.72 -6.79
CA LEU A 470 13.39 33.23 -8.08
C LEU A 470 12.74 31.89 -8.46
N VAL A 471 12.62 30.94 -7.52
CA VAL A 471 11.95 29.65 -7.75
C VAL A 471 10.44 29.85 -7.99
N ALA A 472 9.80 30.75 -7.25
CA ALA A 472 8.40 31.08 -7.44
C ALA A 472 8.17 31.74 -8.82
N LEU A 473 9.06 32.67 -9.20
CA LEU A 473 9.03 33.30 -10.51
C LEU A 473 9.24 32.28 -11.63
N THR A 474 10.19 31.35 -11.50
CA THR A 474 10.41 30.30 -12.52
C THR A 474 9.23 29.35 -12.60
N CYS A 475 8.63 28.96 -11.47
CA CYS A 475 7.39 28.17 -11.44
C CYS A 475 6.24 28.87 -12.15
N PHE A 476 6.08 30.17 -11.91
CA PHE A 476 5.06 31.01 -12.54
C PHE A 476 5.31 31.15 -14.06
N LEU A 477 6.53 31.52 -14.45
CA LEU A 477 6.93 31.67 -15.85
C LEU A 477 6.79 30.35 -16.62
N HIS A 478 7.07 29.23 -15.97
CA HIS A 478 6.95 27.91 -16.57
C HIS A 478 5.53 27.31 -16.47
N SER A 479 4.58 27.97 -15.80
CA SER A 479 3.21 27.45 -15.59
C SER A 479 3.20 26.03 -14.98
N ILE A 480 4.10 25.76 -14.04
CA ILE A 480 4.19 24.46 -13.36
C ILE A 480 2.88 24.18 -12.59
N PRO A 481 2.37 22.93 -12.56
CA PRO A 481 1.21 22.59 -11.75
C PRO A 481 1.38 22.99 -10.27
N CYS A 482 0.36 23.58 -9.66
CA CYS A 482 0.44 24.12 -8.29
C CYS A 482 0.97 23.11 -7.26
N SER A 483 0.60 21.84 -7.38
CA SER A 483 1.12 20.77 -6.52
C SER A 483 2.64 20.65 -6.66
N THR A 484 3.17 20.62 -7.89
CA THR A 484 4.61 20.53 -8.13
C THR A 484 5.33 21.80 -7.67
N SER A 485 4.79 22.99 -7.97
CA SER A 485 5.36 24.26 -7.50
C SER A 485 5.47 24.34 -5.99
N PHE A 486 4.42 23.92 -5.27
CA PHE A 486 4.42 23.89 -3.81
C PHE A 486 5.62 23.09 -3.28
N TYR A 487 5.85 21.89 -3.80
CA TYR A 487 6.97 21.05 -3.35
C TYR A 487 8.35 21.53 -3.84
N LEU A 488 8.44 22.33 -4.91
CA LEU A 488 9.70 22.97 -5.29
C LEU A 488 10.09 24.12 -4.34
N LEU A 489 9.11 24.73 -3.66
CA LEU A 489 9.30 25.86 -2.73
C LEU A 489 9.58 25.42 -1.28
N VAL A 490 9.13 24.24 -0.86
CA VAL A 490 9.35 23.70 0.50
C VAL A 490 10.80 23.79 1.04
N PRO A 491 11.87 23.59 0.26
CA PRO A 491 13.23 23.63 0.79
C PRO A 491 13.61 24.95 1.47
N VAL A 492 13.19 26.09 0.93
CA VAL A 492 13.68 27.39 1.42
C VAL A 492 13.13 27.73 2.81
N PRO A 493 11.81 27.64 3.08
CA PRO A 493 11.29 27.79 4.44
C PRO A 493 11.96 26.84 5.45
N MET A 494 12.28 25.62 5.02
CA MET A 494 12.97 24.65 5.87
C MET A 494 14.39 25.09 6.23
N TRP A 495 15.17 25.59 5.27
CA TRP A 495 16.51 26.13 5.54
C TRP A 495 16.47 27.41 6.38
N ALA A 496 15.49 28.28 6.17
CA ALA A 496 15.30 29.48 7.00
C ALA A 496 15.01 29.11 8.46
N LEU A 497 14.19 28.08 8.71
CA LEU A 497 13.96 27.52 10.04
C LEU A 497 15.24 26.92 10.63
N ALA A 498 16.01 26.20 9.82
CA ALA A 498 17.24 25.53 10.24
C ALA A 498 18.33 26.53 10.69
N LEU A 499 18.56 27.58 9.90
CA LEU A 499 19.53 28.65 10.22
C LEU A 499 19.13 29.46 11.46
N ARG A 500 17.83 29.55 11.75
CA ARG A 500 17.32 30.24 12.93
C ARG A 500 17.67 29.53 14.23
N GLU A 501 17.74 28.20 14.21
CA GLU A 501 18.12 27.38 15.37
C GLU A 501 19.64 27.30 15.59
N GLN A 502 20.45 27.87 14.69
CA GLN A 502 21.92 27.87 14.80
C GLN A 502 22.39 28.61 16.07
N GLY A 503 22.94 27.86 17.04
CA GLY A 503 23.61 28.40 18.22
C GLY A 503 25.09 28.76 17.96
N LEU A 504 25.66 29.61 18.84
CA LEU A 504 27.08 29.94 18.87
C LEU A 504 27.86 28.92 19.70
N GLN A 505 27.95 27.64 19.31
CA GLN A 505 28.98 26.70 19.83
C GLN A 505 28.85 25.28 19.25
N TYR A 506 29.86 24.88 18.47
CA TYR A 506 30.37 23.50 18.48
C TYR A 506 31.88 23.61 18.69
N SER A 507 32.33 23.62 19.94
CA SER A 507 33.76 23.76 20.25
C SER A 507 34.57 22.46 20.10
N CYS A 508 33.91 21.31 19.84
CA CYS A 508 34.57 20.01 19.79
C CYS A 508 34.14 19.18 18.56
N MET A 509 35.10 18.81 17.71
CA MET A 509 34.89 17.99 16.50
C MET A 509 34.55 16.51 16.77
N ARG A 510 34.74 16.00 17.99
CA ARG A 510 34.51 14.57 18.32
C ARG A 510 33.04 14.21 18.52
N ALA A 511 32.24 15.09 19.13
CA ALA A 511 30.83 14.82 19.38
C ALA A 511 30.03 14.55 18.08
N PRO A 512 30.18 15.33 16.99
CA PRO A 512 29.53 15.03 15.70
C PRO A 512 29.90 13.65 15.10
N LEU A 513 31.16 13.20 15.25
CA LEU A 513 31.59 11.88 14.76
C LEU A 513 30.89 10.74 15.52
N ILE A 514 30.73 10.88 16.85
CA ILE A 514 29.99 9.93 17.68
C ILE A 514 28.52 9.88 17.26
N GLN A 515 27.90 11.04 16.98
CA GLN A 515 26.53 11.09 16.48
C GLN A 515 26.37 10.35 15.14
N LEU A 516 27.28 10.61 14.20
CA LEU A 516 27.27 9.94 12.90
C LEU A 516 27.46 8.43 13.04
N ALA A 517 28.33 7.97 13.95
CA ALA A 517 28.51 6.55 14.22
C ALA A 517 27.24 5.90 14.77
N TRP A 518 26.54 6.54 15.72
CA TRP A 518 25.26 6.04 16.24
C TRP A 518 24.18 5.98 15.18
N ILE A 519 24.02 7.05 14.38
CA ILE A 519 23.05 7.10 13.29
C ILE A 519 23.35 6.00 12.28
N GLY A 520 24.60 5.91 11.80
CA GLY A 520 25.03 4.90 10.84
C GLY A 520 24.79 3.48 11.34
N ALA A 521 25.22 3.15 12.56
CA ALA A 521 25.05 1.81 13.12
C ALA A 521 23.56 1.42 13.29
N ALA A 522 22.73 2.34 13.78
CA ALA A 522 21.29 2.10 13.93
C ALA A 522 20.59 1.93 12.58
N VAL A 523 20.90 2.79 11.61
CA VAL A 523 20.34 2.71 10.25
C VAL A 523 20.75 1.41 9.56
N VAL A 524 22.03 1.01 9.65
CA VAL A 524 22.50 -0.26 9.10
C VAL A 524 21.77 -1.44 9.74
N LEU A 525 21.56 -1.43 11.05
CA LEU A 525 20.76 -2.47 11.72
C LEU A 525 19.34 -2.52 11.15
N PHE A 526 18.62 -1.39 11.09
CA PHE A 526 17.24 -1.38 10.61
C PHE A 526 17.11 -1.74 9.11
N ILE A 527 18.05 -1.30 8.26
CA ILE A 527 18.10 -1.73 6.86
C ILE A 527 18.41 -3.22 6.77
N ALA A 528 19.36 -3.74 7.55
CA ALA A 528 19.68 -5.16 7.54
C ALA A 528 18.49 -6.01 8.02
N THR A 529 17.68 -5.52 8.96
CA THR A 529 16.46 -6.22 9.42
C THR A 529 15.38 -6.32 8.34
N TYR A 530 15.40 -5.42 7.36
CA TYR A 530 14.51 -5.51 6.20
C TYR A 530 14.86 -6.73 5.32
N PHE A 531 16.15 -6.90 4.99
CA PHE A 531 16.61 -8.04 4.19
C PHE A 531 16.64 -9.35 4.98
N PHE A 532 17.05 -9.28 6.25
CA PHE A 532 17.23 -10.42 7.14
C PHE A 532 16.53 -10.16 8.48
N LYS A 533 15.23 -10.41 8.49
CA LYS A 533 14.36 -10.20 9.65
C LYS A 533 14.85 -10.82 10.98
N PRO A 534 15.52 -11.99 11.05
CA PRO A 534 16.08 -12.48 12.32
C PRO A 534 17.13 -11.56 12.96
N LEU A 535 17.75 -10.65 12.20
CA LEU A 535 18.72 -9.69 12.74
C LEU A 535 18.12 -8.72 13.76
N ILE A 536 16.79 -8.54 13.77
CA ILE A 536 16.15 -7.71 14.80
C ILE A 536 16.26 -8.36 16.18
N ALA A 537 16.27 -9.69 16.24
CA ALA A 537 16.43 -10.44 17.49
C ALA A 537 17.84 -10.26 18.04
N LEU A 538 18.84 -10.23 17.15
CA LEU A 538 20.22 -9.91 17.51
C LEU A 538 20.34 -8.45 17.99
N GLY A 539 19.75 -7.50 17.26
CA GLY A 539 19.71 -6.09 17.68
C GLY A 539 19.03 -5.90 19.04
N TYR A 540 17.91 -6.57 19.27
CA TYR A 540 17.22 -6.63 20.56
C TYR A 540 18.13 -7.17 21.66
N LEU A 541 18.78 -8.33 21.45
CA LEU A 541 19.67 -8.93 22.43
C LEU A 541 20.85 -8.02 22.78
N ILE A 542 21.49 -7.41 21.77
CA ILE A 542 22.58 -6.46 21.97
C ILE A 542 22.11 -5.28 22.82
N VAL A 543 20.96 -4.68 22.49
CA VAL A 543 20.42 -3.52 23.20
C VAL A 543 20.01 -3.88 24.63
N VAL A 544 19.37 -5.02 24.85
CA VAL A 544 18.97 -5.51 26.18
C VAL A 544 20.19 -5.75 27.06
N CYS A 545 21.21 -6.44 26.54
CA CYS A 545 22.45 -6.73 27.27
C CYS A 545 23.25 -5.46 27.54
N ALA A 546 23.37 -4.57 26.55
CA ALA A 546 24.04 -3.28 26.73
C ALA A 546 23.31 -2.39 27.72
N ASN A 547 21.97 -2.42 27.72
CA ASN A 547 21.18 -1.58 28.61
C ASN A 547 21.24 -2.04 30.07
N ASN A 548 21.25 -3.36 30.29
CA ASN A 548 21.20 -3.99 31.61
C ASN A 548 22.53 -4.69 31.96
N GLY A 549 23.67 -4.25 31.41
CA GLY A 549 24.97 -4.92 31.56
C GLY A 549 25.42 -5.12 33.03
N HIS A 550 25.02 -4.22 33.92
CA HIS A 550 25.29 -4.32 35.35
C HIS A 550 24.52 -5.45 36.06
N ALA A 551 23.45 -5.97 35.45
CA ALA A 551 22.72 -7.13 35.96
C ALA A 551 23.61 -8.39 35.97
N PHE A 552 24.50 -8.54 35.00
CA PHE A 552 25.38 -9.72 34.85
C PHE A 552 26.53 -9.77 35.85
N THR A 553 26.92 -8.63 36.43
CA THR A 553 28.01 -8.57 37.41
C THR A 553 27.54 -8.75 38.85
N ARG A 554 26.22 -8.90 39.07
CA ARG A 554 25.60 -9.07 40.39
C ARG A 554 25.31 -10.54 40.66
N ALA A 555 25.24 -10.92 41.94
CA ALA A 555 24.85 -12.28 42.32
C ALA A 555 23.45 -12.62 41.77
N PRO A 556 23.30 -13.72 41.01
CA PRO A 556 22.06 -14.02 40.31
C PRO A 556 20.94 -14.35 41.31
N ARG A 557 19.85 -13.60 41.25
CA ARG A 557 18.60 -13.83 42.02
C ARG A 557 17.54 -14.49 41.13
N LEU A 558 16.46 -14.99 41.72
CA LEU A 558 15.33 -15.57 40.95
C LEU A 558 14.81 -14.63 39.84
N ARG A 559 14.71 -13.32 40.13
CA ARG A 559 14.29 -12.29 39.15
C ARG A 559 15.24 -12.15 37.96
N PHE A 560 16.54 -12.35 38.17
CA PHE A 560 17.53 -12.33 37.09
C PHE A 560 17.33 -13.51 36.15
N TRP A 561 17.15 -14.73 36.68
CA TRP A 561 16.89 -15.92 35.86
C TRP A 561 15.56 -15.86 35.14
N LEU A 562 14.52 -15.32 35.78
CA LEU A 562 13.23 -15.05 35.13
C LEU A 562 13.39 -14.05 33.97
N TRP A 563 14.14 -12.96 34.18
CA TRP A 563 14.43 -12.00 33.12
C TRP A 563 15.18 -12.65 31.95
N VAL A 564 16.27 -13.38 32.21
CA VAL A 564 17.03 -14.10 31.17
C VAL A 564 16.16 -15.10 30.41
N ALA A 565 15.29 -15.84 31.10
CA ALA A 565 14.36 -16.78 30.46
C ALA A 565 13.38 -16.08 29.50
N VAL A 566 12.84 -14.91 29.89
CA VAL A 566 11.94 -14.14 29.02
C VAL A 566 12.71 -13.55 27.83
N VAL A 567 13.94 -13.07 28.02
CA VAL A 567 14.82 -12.60 26.92
C VAL A 567 15.08 -13.71 25.92
N ALA A 568 15.41 -14.92 26.40
CA ALA A 568 15.65 -16.09 25.56
C ALA A 568 14.39 -16.50 24.78
N LEU A 569 13.23 -16.47 25.45
CA LEU A 569 11.94 -16.80 24.83
C LEU A 569 11.57 -15.82 23.71
N LEU A 570 11.69 -14.51 23.96
CA LEU A 570 11.40 -13.46 22.96
C LEU A 570 12.37 -13.53 21.77
N THR A 571 13.65 -13.81 22.03
CA THR A 571 14.67 -13.99 20.98
C THR A 571 14.37 -15.24 20.16
N GLY A 572 14.09 -16.37 20.79
CA GLY A 572 13.74 -17.61 20.11
C GLY A 572 12.45 -17.50 19.28
N PHE A 573 11.45 -16.80 19.80
CA PHE A 573 10.19 -16.53 19.11
C PHE A 573 10.41 -15.79 17.78
N THR A 574 11.24 -14.74 17.81
CA THR A 574 11.51 -13.90 16.63
C THR A 574 12.43 -14.55 15.59
N VAL A 575 13.36 -15.41 16.03
CA VAL A 575 14.24 -16.18 15.14
C VAL A 575 13.48 -17.31 14.44
N LYS A 576 12.78 -18.16 15.20
CA LYS A 576 12.13 -19.36 14.64
C LYS A 576 10.87 -19.03 13.85
N ARG A 577 10.23 -17.89 14.11
CA ARG A 577 8.95 -17.47 13.54
C ARG A 577 7.97 -18.63 13.40
N PRO A 578 7.32 -19.01 14.50
CA PRO A 578 6.29 -20.03 14.38
C PRO A 578 5.16 -19.53 13.46
N ASP A 579 4.88 -20.28 12.39
CA ASP A 579 3.70 -20.13 11.54
C ASP A 579 2.44 -20.57 12.31
N PHE A 580 2.18 -19.89 13.43
CA PHE A 580 0.91 -19.99 14.13
C PHE A 580 -0.12 -19.26 13.27
N GLY A 581 -0.79 -19.99 12.39
CA GLY A 581 -1.77 -19.44 11.44
C GLY A 581 -2.70 -18.39 12.06
N CYS A 582 -3.11 -17.43 11.23
CA CYS A 582 -4.07 -16.40 11.61
C CYS A 582 -5.33 -17.03 12.23
N ASN A 583 -5.86 -16.45 13.32
CA ASN A 583 -7.07 -16.91 14.02
C ASN A 583 -6.97 -18.24 14.78
N THR A 584 -5.80 -18.56 15.36
CA THR A 584 -5.71 -19.70 16.30
C THR A 584 -6.35 -19.34 17.64
N ILE A 585 -7.62 -19.71 17.81
CA ILE A 585 -8.41 -19.26 18.96
C ILE A 585 -7.86 -19.71 20.33
N VAL A 586 -7.20 -20.87 20.36
CA VAL A 586 -6.54 -21.40 21.56
C VAL A 586 -5.50 -20.41 22.09
N LEU A 587 -4.76 -19.75 21.19
CA LEU A 587 -3.76 -18.76 21.56
C LEU A 587 -4.39 -17.48 22.10
N VAL A 588 -5.59 -17.11 21.60
CA VAL A 588 -6.35 -15.97 22.13
C VAL A 588 -6.80 -16.24 23.56
N PHE A 589 -7.42 -17.40 23.83
CA PHE A 589 -7.81 -17.77 25.20
C PHE A 589 -6.61 -17.90 26.15
N LEU A 590 -5.52 -18.49 25.67
CA LEU A 590 -4.27 -18.55 26.43
C LEU A 590 -3.76 -17.14 26.76
N SER A 591 -3.85 -16.19 25.82
CA SER A 591 -3.43 -14.81 26.06
C SER A 591 -4.29 -14.10 27.12
N MET A 592 -5.60 -14.36 27.16
CA MET A 592 -6.49 -13.85 28.20
C MET A 592 -6.09 -14.38 29.58
N LEU A 593 -5.76 -15.67 29.67
CA LEU A 593 -5.27 -16.29 30.89
C LEU A 593 -3.92 -15.68 31.35
N VAL A 594 -2.96 -15.53 30.44
CA VAL A 594 -1.65 -14.92 30.75
C VAL A 594 -1.82 -13.48 31.28
N THR A 595 -2.79 -12.72 30.76
CA THR A 595 -3.10 -11.35 31.23
C THR A 595 -3.44 -11.29 32.71
N ILE A 596 -4.16 -12.30 33.23
CA ILE A 596 -4.56 -12.39 34.64
C ILE A 596 -3.47 -13.04 35.50
N LEU A 597 -2.81 -14.08 34.99
CA LEU A 597 -1.76 -14.79 35.74
C LEU A 597 -0.49 -13.94 35.90
N ARG A 598 -0.14 -13.11 34.92
CA ARG A 598 1.11 -12.36 34.92
C ARG A 598 1.25 -11.41 36.14
N PRO A 599 0.27 -10.57 36.50
CA PRO A 599 0.36 -9.75 37.71
C PRO A 599 0.44 -10.59 39.01
N LEU A 600 -0.20 -11.77 39.05
CA LEU A 600 -0.10 -12.69 40.20
C LEU A 600 1.31 -13.28 40.33
N LEU A 601 1.87 -13.78 39.23
CA LEU A 601 3.24 -14.33 39.17
C LEU A 601 4.30 -13.28 39.54
N MET A 602 4.06 -12.01 39.20
CA MET A 602 4.94 -10.90 39.53
C MET A 602 4.69 -10.29 40.91
N ASN A 603 3.77 -10.88 41.70
CA ASN A 603 3.37 -10.43 43.04
C ASN A 603 2.95 -8.95 43.09
N GLU A 604 2.16 -8.52 42.10
CA GLU A 604 1.67 -7.14 42.00
C GLU A 604 0.41 -6.93 42.81
N ARG A 605 0.39 -5.86 43.63
CA ARG A 605 -0.75 -5.54 44.49
C ARG A 605 -1.65 -4.51 43.83
N HIS A 606 -2.78 -4.98 43.30
CA HIS A 606 -3.83 -4.16 42.69
C HIS A 606 -5.09 -4.14 43.55
N ALA A 607 -5.85 -3.03 43.52
CA ALA A 607 -7.13 -2.94 44.21
C ALA A 607 -8.16 -3.92 43.62
N CYS A 608 -9.10 -4.42 44.43
CA CYS A 608 -10.12 -5.37 43.99
C CYS A 608 -10.91 -4.90 42.75
N ARG A 609 -11.23 -3.59 42.69
CA ARG A 609 -11.89 -2.99 41.51
C ARG A 609 -11.13 -3.17 40.19
N VAL A 610 -9.79 -3.18 40.23
CA VAL A 610 -8.94 -3.36 39.04
C VAL A 610 -9.01 -4.80 38.56
N TRP A 611 -8.95 -5.77 39.49
CA TRP A 611 -9.14 -7.18 39.16
C TRP A 611 -10.53 -7.44 38.57
N LEU A 612 -11.57 -6.89 39.19
CA LEU A 612 -12.94 -7.05 38.72
C LEU A 612 -13.14 -6.44 37.33
N SER A 613 -12.61 -5.24 37.07
CA SER A 613 -12.74 -4.57 35.77
C SER A 613 -12.02 -5.31 34.66
N ASN A 614 -10.74 -5.69 34.88
CA ASN A 614 -9.95 -6.41 33.88
C ASN A 614 -10.52 -7.80 33.62
N GLY A 615 -10.92 -8.53 34.68
CA GLY A 615 -11.54 -9.85 34.56
C GLY A 615 -12.87 -9.82 33.81
N THR A 616 -13.75 -8.86 34.13
CA THR A 616 -15.05 -8.71 33.45
C THR A 616 -14.86 -8.36 31.97
N ALA A 617 -13.90 -7.50 31.63
CA ALA A 617 -13.60 -7.17 30.24
C ALA A 617 -13.09 -8.36 29.44
N LEU A 618 -12.24 -9.21 30.03
CA LEU A 618 -11.78 -10.44 29.37
C LEU A 618 -12.91 -11.45 29.20
N LEU A 619 -13.78 -11.63 30.20
CA LEU A 619 -14.97 -12.48 30.09
C LEU A 619 -15.93 -12.00 29.00
N LEU A 620 -16.13 -10.68 28.90
CA LEU A 620 -16.88 -10.08 27.80
C LEU A 620 -16.21 -10.37 26.45
N GLY A 621 -14.87 -10.27 26.37
CA GLY A 621 -14.11 -10.63 25.19
C GLY A 621 -14.28 -12.09 24.76
N VAL A 622 -14.30 -13.04 25.71
CA VAL A 622 -14.60 -14.46 25.47
C VAL A 622 -15.98 -14.62 24.85
N TYR A 623 -16.98 -13.97 25.43
CA TYR A 623 -18.37 -14.05 24.96
C TYR A 623 -18.54 -13.45 23.55
N LEU A 624 -17.97 -12.27 23.30
CA LEU A 624 -18.02 -11.61 21.99
C LEU A 624 -17.29 -12.42 20.91
N LEU A 625 -16.20 -13.11 21.27
CA LEU A 625 -15.49 -14.01 20.37
C LEU A 625 -16.33 -15.25 20.03
N TYR A 626 -17.09 -15.79 21.00
CA TYR A 626 -18.02 -16.88 20.79
C TYR A 626 -19.17 -16.50 19.83
N GLU A 627 -19.77 -15.32 19.99
CA GLU A 627 -20.81 -14.81 19.06
C GLU A 627 -20.24 -14.70 17.64
N ARG A 628 -19.03 -14.15 17.50
CA ARG A 628 -18.33 -14.04 16.21
C ARG A 628 -18.13 -15.40 15.55
N LEU A 629 -17.63 -16.39 16.29
CA LEU A 629 -17.42 -17.75 15.74
C LEU A 629 -18.72 -18.41 15.30
N SER A 630 -19.80 -18.13 16.03
CA SER A 630 -21.13 -18.67 15.75
C SER A 630 -21.84 -17.92 14.61
N LYS A 631 -21.18 -16.92 13.98
CA LYS A 631 -21.74 -16.04 12.95
C LYS A 631 -23.04 -15.33 13.38
N ILE A 632 -23.16 -15.05 14.67
CA ILE A 632 -24.27 -14.29 15.26
C ILE A 632 -23.89 -12.80 15.19
N GLU A 633 -24.86 -11.92 14.90
CA GLU A 633 -24.65 -10.48 14.94
C GLU A 633 -24.30 -10.02 16.37
N ILE A 634 -23.21 -9.27 16.50
CA ILE A 634 -22.75 -8.77 17.80
C ILE A 634 -23.74 -7.71 18.32
N ASN A 635 -24.19 -7.90 19.56
CA ASN A 635 -25.09 -6.95 20.20
C ASN A 635 -24.39 -5.60 20.46
N CYS A 636 -24.99 -4.51 19.97
CA CYS A 636 -24.48 -3.13 20.11
C CYS A 636 -24.19 -2.74 21.58
N VAL A 637 -24.96 -3.26 22.55
CA VAL A 637 -24.76 -2.98 23.98
C VAL A 637 -23.46 -3.61 24.48
N LEU A 638 -23.19 -4.86 24.10
CA LEU A 638 -21.98 -5.58 24.50
C LEU A 638 -20.73 -4.99 23.82
N GLN A 639 -20.86 -4.59 22.56
CA GLN A 639 -19.84 -3.82 21.85
C GLN A 639 -19.57 -2.47 22.51
N GLY A 640 -20.62 -1.77 22.96
CA GLY A 640 -20.51 -0.54 23.75
C GLY A 640 -19.77 -0.76 25.08
N ALA A 641 -19.98 -1.90 25.74
CA ALA A 641 -19.25 -2.26 26.96
C ALA A 641 -17.76 -2.52 26.70
N ALA A 642 -17.40 -3.13 25.56
CA ALA A 642 -16.00 -3.28 25.14
C ALA A 642 -15.32 -1.92 24.90
N TRP A 643 -16.00 -0.99 24.23
CA TRP A 643 -15.53 0.40 24.06
C TRP A 643 -15.37 1.13 25.39
N PHE A 644 -16.34 0.99 26.30
CA PHE A 644 -16.27 1.59 27.63
C PHE A 644 -15.01 1.14 28.38
N TYR A 645 -14.63 -0.14 28.27
CA TYR A 645 -13.41 -0.64 28.89
C TYR A 645 -12.15 0.04 28.34
N VAL A 646 -12.08 0.32 27.03
CA VAL A 646 -10.96 1.06 26.43
C VAL A 646 -10.81 2.43 27.10
N PHE A 647 -11.90 3.19 27.24
CA PHE A 647 -11.86 4.49 27.92
C PHE A 647 -11.49 4.35 29.41
N TYR A 648 -12.07 3.38 30.10
CA TYR A 648 -11.76 3.07 31.50
C TYR A 648 -10.28 2.75 31.71
N ALA A 649 -9.66 1.98 30.81
CA ALA A 649 -8.28 1.56 30.93
C ALA A 649 -7.32 2.74 31.01
N PHE A 650 -7.57 3.82 30.23
CA PHE A 650 -6.78 5.05 30.27
C PHE A 650 -7.17 6.00 31.41
N ILE A 651 -8.48 6.22 31.61
CA ILE A 651 -8.98 7.20 32.59
C ILE A 651 -8.71 6.74 34.02
N SER A 652 -8.86 5.44 34.32
CA SER A 652 -8.72 4.93 35.70
C SER A 652 -7.31 5.09 36.28
N ILE A 653 -6.28 5.21 35.44
CA ILE A 653 -4.87 5.21 35.87
C ILE A 653 -4.52 6.50 36.65
N PRO A 654 -4.70 7.73 36.11
CA PRO A 654 -4.43 8.97 36.85
C PRO A 654 -5.19 9.09 38.18
N TYR A 655 -6.40 8.52 38.26
CA TYR A 655 -7.30 8.59 39.43
C TYR A 655 -7.18 7.39 40.38
N SER A 656 -6.22 6.48 40.16
CA SER A 656 -6.13 5.21 40.89
C SER A 656 -5.71 5.32 42.37
N ASN A 657 -5.45 6.53 42.87
CA ASN A 657 -4.82 6.81 44.18
C ASN A 657 -3.48 6.08 44.41
N THR A 658 -2.84 5.57 43.35
CA THR A 658 -1.52 4.92 43.42
C THR A 658 -0.44 5.98 43.65
N LYS A 659 0.27 5.85 44.78
CA LYS A 659 1.27 6.84 45.22
C LYS A 659 2.65 6.65 44.61
N THR A 660 3.08 5.41 44.34
CA THR A 660 4.44 5.13 43.85
C THR A 660 4.49 4.96 42.32
N PRO A 661 5.54 5.49 41.64
CA PRO A 661 5.71 5.33 40.19
C PRO A 661 5.72 3.86 39.75
N ARG A 662 6.33 2.97 40.55
CA ARG A 662 6.35 1.52 40.31
C ARG A 662 4.95 0.93 40.24
N ARG A 663 4.11 1.12 41.28
CA ARG A 663 2.76 0.56 41.31
C ARG A 663 1.88 1.13 40.19
N ARG A 664 2.13 2.37 39.82
CA ARG A 664 1.41 3.02 38.72
C ARG A 664 1.77 2.44 37.36
N VAL A 665 3.04 2.16 37.08
CA VAL A 665 3.46 1.47 35.85
C VAL A 665 2.91 0.05 35.79
N GLN A 666 2.85 -0.66 36.92
CA GLN A 666 2.21 -1.98 37.00
C GLN A 666 0.71 -1.91 36.65
N LEU A 667 0.01 -0.87 37.11
CA LEU A 667 -1.39 -0.63 36.75
C LEU A 667 -1.56 -0.29 35.27
N ILE A 668 -0.69 0.56 34.71
CA ILE A 668 -0.66 0.87 33.27
C ILE A 668 -0.52 -0.43 32.46
N LEU A 669 0.44 -1.28 32.84
CA LEU A 669 0.69 -2.54 32.16
C LEU A 669 -0.53 -3.46 32.23
N PHE A 670 -1.18 -3.61 33.39
CA PHE A 670 -2.33 -4.51 33.52
C PHE A 670 -3.51 -4.04 32.65
N ASN A 671 -3.95 -2.79 32.83
CA ASN A 671 -5.09 -2.24 32.11
C ASN A 671 -4.88 -2.23 30.59
N LEU A 672 -3.72 -1.76 30.12
CA LEU A 672 -3.44 -1.68 28.68
C LEU A 672 -3.15 -3.04 28.06
N SER A 673 -2.61 -4.02 28.82
CA SER A 673 -2.49 -5.39 28.32
C SER A 673 -3.86 -5.98 28.05
N THR A 674 -4.86 -5.75 28.92
CA THR A 674 -6.23 -6.22 28.68
C THR A 674 -6.83 -5.59 27.42
N VAL A 675 -6.61 -4.28 27.18
CA VAL A 675 -7.04 -3.65 25.92
C VAL A 675 -6.35 -4.31 24.72
N TYR A 676 -5.04 -4.57 24.80
CA TYR A 676 -4.30 -5.23 23.73
C TYR A 676 -4.82 -6.66 23.46
N THR A 677 -5.14 -7.41 24.52
CA THR A 677 -5.71 -8.76 24.42
C THR A 677 -7.06 -8.76 23.70
N LEU A 678 -7.93 -7.79 23.98
CA LEU A 678 -9.20 -7.62 23.26
C LEU A 678 -9.00 -7.27 21.77
N LEU A 679 -7.85 -6.73 21.41
CA LEU A 679 -7.46 -6.39 20.04
C LEU A 679 -6.60 -7.48 19.37
N SER A 680 -6.51 -8.69 19.94
CA SER A 680 -5.63 -9.77 19.44
C SER A 680 -6.43 -10.90 18.79
N VAL A 681 -5.86 -11.48 17.73
CA VAL A 681 -6.46 -12.61 16.98
C VAL A 681 -5.64 -13.90 17.07
N SER A 682 -4.44 -13.84 17.66
CA SER A 682 -3.51 -14.98 17.80
C SER A 682 -2.56 -14.75 19.00
N TYR A 683 -1.30 -15.17 18.91
CA TYR A 683 -0.27 -15.11 19.95
C TYR A 683 0.18 -13.69 20.36
N GLU A 684 -0.20 -12.67 19.60
CA GLU A 684 0.37 -11.32 19.68
C GLU A 684 0.34 -10.75 21.12
N SER A 685 -0.78 -10.93 21.82
CA SER A 685 -0.91 -10.47 23.22
C SER A 685 0.08 -11.15 24.16
N ILE A 686 0.37 -12.45 23.96
CA ILE A 686 1.37 -13.17 24.76
C ILE A 686 2.74 -12.56 24.53
N PHE A 687 3.12 -12.37 23.27
CA PHE A 687 4.38 -11.72 22.91
C PHE A 687 4.51 -10.34 23.53
N MET A 688 3.44 -9.53 23.45
CA MET A 688 3.45 -8.18 23.98
C MET A 688 3.56 -8.13 25.51
N GLN A 689 2.90 -9.05 26.22
CA GLN A 689 3.01 -9.15 27.67
C GLN A 689 4.40 -9.62 28.10
N LEU A 690 5.01 -10.56 27.38
CA LEU A 690 6.38 -10.98 27.61
C LEU A 690 7.35 -9.81 27.40
N LEU A 691 7.21 -9.06 26.29
CA LEU A 691 8.06 -7.91 25.98
C LEU A 691 7.98 -6.82 27.05
N CYS A 692 6.78 -6.45 27.48
CA CYS A 692 6.62 -5.42 28.51
C CYS A 692 7.09 -5.90 29.89
N THR A 693 6.92 -7.19 30.19
CA THR A 693 7.40 -7.79 31.45
C THR A 693 8.92 -7.87 31.48
N GLU A 694 9.55 -8.26 30.38
CA GLU A 694 11.01 -8.25 30.24
C GLU A 694 11.57 -6.86 30.51
N PHE A 695 11.00 -5.83 29.87
CA PHE A 695 11.48 -4.47 30.01
C PHE A 695 11.43 -3.99 31.46
N LEU A 696 10.33 -4.30 32.17
CA LEU A 696 10.17 -3.97 33.58
C LEU A 696 11.14 -4.74 34.49
N LEU A 697 11.33 -6.03 34.24
CA LEU A 697 12.25 -6.86 35.01
C LEU A 697 13.69 -6.37 34.85
N GLY A 698 14.13 -6.06 33.62
CA GLY A 698 15.48 -5.56 33.36
C GLY A 698 15.79 -4.30 34.18
N MET A 699 14.85 -3.34 34.24
CA MET A 699 15.02 -2.14 35.07
C MET A 699 14.99 -2.41 36.58
N GLN A 700 14.21 -3.40 37.04
CA GLN A 700 14.12 -3.72 38.46
C GLN A 700 15.37 -4.42 38.98
N VAL A 701 15.97 -5.32 38.18
CA VAL A 701 17.24 -5.98 38.51
C VAL A 701 18.36 -4.97 38.73
N ASP A 702 18.31 -3.83 38.03
CA ASP A 702 19.26 -2.72 38.20
C ASP A 702 19.11 -1.93 39.51
N THR A 703 17.92 -1.90 40.14
CA THR A 703 17.59 -0.94 41.23
C THR A 703 17.73 -1.53 42.64
N GLU A 704 17.80 -2.86 42.78
CA GLU A 704 17.65 -3.59 44.07
C GLU A 704 18.75 -3.40 45.15
N LYS A 705 19.82 -2.62 44.93
CA LYS A 705 20.84 -2.35 45.97
C LYS A 705 20.68 -1.00 46.69
N LYS A 706 19.92 -0.04 46.14
CA LYS A 706 19.69 1.25 46.83
C LYS A 706 18.80 1.11 48.07
N ASN A 707 17.97 0.07 48.14
CA ASN A 707 16.98 -0.12 49.21
C ASN A 707 17.45 -1.10 50.31
N LEU A 708 18.70 -1.57 50.29
CA LEU A 708 19.22 -2.49 51.32
C LEU A 708 20.09 -1.78 52.37
N THR A 709 20.29 -0.47 52.24
CA THR A 709 21.05 0.34 53.22
C THR A 709 20.19 1.30 54.03
N ASP A 710 18.91 1.52 53.67
CA ASP A 710 18.01 2.38 54.42
C ASP A 710 16.75 1.61 54.83
N SER A 711 16.45 1.65 56.13
CA SER A 711 15.35 0.99 56.84
C SER A 711 13.96 1.30 56.26
N GLU A 712 13.07 0.31 56.33
CA GLU A 712 11.76 0.19 55.64
C GLU A 712 10.66 1.20 55.99
N ASP A 713 10.91 2.28 56.75
CA ASP A 713 9.86 3.22 57.20
C ASP A 713 10.04 4.68 56.75
N SER A 714 10.79 4.92 55.68
CA SER A 714 10.88 6.25 55.04
C SER A 714 10.83 6.16 53.52
N GLU A 715 9.72 5.64 52.97
CA GLU A 715 9.36 5.83 51.56
C GLU A 715 8.81 7.24 51.34
N GLY A 716 9.67 8.26 51.49
CA GLY A 716 9.31 9.65 51.29
C GLY A 716 10.58 10.50 51.20
N VAL A 717 10.76 11.13 50.04
CA VAL A 717 11.94 11.91 49.60
C VAL A 717 13.05 11.04 49.03
N GLU A 718 12.94 10.75 47.73
CA GLU A 718 14.12 10.41 46.92
C GLU A 718 15.05 11.64 46.96
N ASP A 719 16.08 11.60 47.81
CA ASP A 719 17.28 12.40 47.63
C ASP A 719 17.93 11.94 46.30
N GLU A 720 17.45 12.52 45.21
CA GLU A 720 18.18 12.59 43.96
C GLU A 720 19.53 13.24 44.25
N VAL A 721 20.59 12.47 44.06
CA VAL A 721 21.90 13.01 43.71
C VAL A 721 21.67 14.17 42.74
N GLN A 722 21.97 15.39 43.20
CA GLN A 722 21.94 16.60 42.39
C GLN A 722 22.55 16.32 41.00
N PRO A 723 22.05 16.95 39.93
CA PRO A 723 22.59 16.82 38.58
C PRO A 723 23.93 17.60 38.41
N ASN A 724 24.84 17.51 39.39
CA ASN A 724 26.04 18.33 39.49
C ASN A 724 27.36 17.64 39.14
N LYS A 725 27.35 16.40 38.62
CA LYS A 725 28.46 15.94 37.76
C LYS A 725 28.11 16.30 36.32
N SER A 726 28.67 17.40 35.82
CA SER A 726 28.58 17.78 34.42
C SER A 726 29.14 16.65 33.55
N LEU A 727 28.27 15.79 33.02
CA LEU A 727 28.63 14.77 32.03
C LEU A 727 29.40 15.45 30.91
N SER A 728 30.45 14.79 30.40
CA SER A 728 31.11 15.31 29.21
C SER A 728 30.12 15.35 28.04
N SER A 729 30.33 16.26 27.08
CA SER A 729 29.48 16.36 25.88
C SER A 729 29.34 15.00 25.16
N GLU A 730 30.43 14.22 25.13
CA GLU A 730 30.47 12.88 24.52
C GLU A 730 29.63 11.86 25.30
N GLU A 731 29.73 11.82 26.64
CA GLU A 731 28.95 10.91 27.48
C GLU A 731 27.45 11.24 27.41
N HIS A 732 27.11 12.52 27.33
CA HIS A 732 25.74 12.97 27.16
C HIS A 732 25.17 12.49 25.82
N VAL A 733 25.89 12.73 24.71
CA VAL A 733 25.51 12.27 23.37
C VAL A 733 25.35 10.75 23.33
N ASN A 734 26.30 9.99 23.88
CA ASN A 734 26.21 8.53 23.94
C ASN A 734 24.95 8.06 24.69
N LYS A 735 24.61 8.69 25.82
CA LYS A 735 23.43 8.31 26.60
C LYS A 735 22.11 8.60 25.86
N ILE A 736 21.94 9.78 25.27
CA ILE A 736 20.70 10.11 24.55
C ILE A 736 20.48 9.23 23.31
N TYR A 737 21.55 8.91 22.55
CA TYR A 737 21.46 7.98 21.43
C TYR A 737 21.17 6.55 21.88
N ARG A 738 21.78 6.09 22.97
CA ARG A 738 21.46 4.78 23.56
C ARG A 738 19.97 4.65 23.92
N TYR A 739 19.37 5.66 24.54
CA TYR A 739 17.93 5.64 24.83
C TYR A 739 17.06 5.75 23.56
N ALA A 740 17.49 6.52 22.56
CA ALA A 740 16.78 6.60 21.28
C ALA A 740 16.77 5.26 20.54
N VAL A 741 17.92 4.59 20.44
CA VAL A 741 18.06 3.25 19.86
C VAL A 741 17.27 2.23 20.67
N LEU A 742 17.28 2.30 22.00
CA LEU A 742 16.47 1.45 22.87
C LEU A 742 14.98 1.57 22.52
N ILE A 743 14.43 2.80 22.45
CA ILE A 743 13.02 3.02 22.10
C ILE A 743 12.72 2.50 20.70
N LEU A 744 13.58 2.76 19.71
CA LEU A 744 13.38 2.32 18.33
C LEU A 744 13.43 0.79 18.19
N VAL A 745 14.41 0.13 18.79
CA VAL A 745 14.53 -1.33 18.71
C VAL A 745 13.30 -1.99 19.33
N TYR A 746 12.84 -1.52 20.50
CA TYR A 746 11.61 -2.04 21.09
C TYR A 746 10.35 -1.72 20.27
N ALA A 747 10.31 -0.58 19.57
CA ALA A 747 9.21 -0.25 18.67
C ALA A 747 9.13 -1.20 17.48
N TYR A 748 10.24 -1.40 16.78
CA TYR A 748 10.31 -2.33 15.65
C TYR A 748 10.09 -3.78 16.11
N PHE A 749 10.66 -4.18 17.26
CA PHE A 749 10.49 -5.52 17.82
C PHE A 749 9.03 -5.78 18.23
N SER A 750 8.36 -4.79 18.82
CA SER A 750 6.93 -4.85 19.11
C SER A 750 6.08 -4.98 17.86
N MET A 751 6.37 -4.22 16.79
CA MET A 751 5.64 -4.30 15.52
C MET A 751 5.73 -5.70 14.91
N ILE A 752 6.91 -6.33 14.96
CA ILE A 752 7.10 -7.72 14.52
C ILE A 752 6.30 -8.69 15.38
N GLY A 753 6.26 -8.45 16.70
CA GLY A 753 5.44 -9.20 17.65
C GLY A 753 3.93 -9.14 17.40
N THR A 754 3.45 -8.07 16.77
CA THR A 754 2.03 -7.91 16.39
C THR A 754 1.63 -8.73 15.16
N GLY A 755 2.50 -9.60 14.64
CA GLY A 755 2.27 -10.35 13.38
C GLY A 755 2.46 -9.50 12.12
N ASN A 756 2.73 -8.20 12.27
CA ASN A 756 2.93 -7.26 11.17
C ASN A 756 4.39 -7.19 10.78
N LEU A 757 4.70 -7.83 9.67
CA LEU A 757 6.04 -7.99 9.12
C LEU A 757 6.59 -6.71 8.49
N LEU A 758 6.62 -5.58 9.23
CA LEU A 758 6.95 -4.25 8.71
C LEU A 758 6.20 -3.91 7.39
N ASN A 759 5.01 -4.50 7.22
CA ASN A 759 4.17 -4.37 6.05
C ASN A 759 2.76 -4.06 6.52
N ILE A 760 2.35 -2.79 6.43
CA ILE A 760 1.03 -2.30 6.81
C ILE A 760 -0.07 -3.03 6.03
N SER A 761 0.27 -3.49 4.83
CA SER A 761 -0.69 -4.01 3.88
C SER A 761 -1.02 -5.50 4.09
N ALA A 762 -0.29 -6.20 4.97
CA ALA A 762 -0.57 -7.60 5.36
C ALA A 762 -1.51 -7.70 6.57
N PHE A 763 -2.12 -6.59 7.00
CA PHE A 763 -2.84 -6.53 8.26
C PHE A 763 -4.26 -7.09 8.15
N ASP A 764 -4.55 -8.09 8.99
CA ASP A 764 -5.90 -8.64 9.12
C ASP A 764 -6.80 -7.64 9.85
N THR A 765 -7.87 -7.17 9.20
CA THR A 765 -8.86 -6.27 9.81
C THR A 765 -9.71 -6.95 10.88
N SER A 766 -9.61 -8.28 11.01
CA SER A 766 -10.51 -9.06 11.84
C SER A 766 -10.35 -8.83 13.35
N PHE A 767 -9.21 -8.27 13.78
CA PHE A 767 -8.98 -7.82 15.15
C PHE A 767 -9.96 -6.73 15.62
N ALA A 768 -10.55 -5.98 14.69
CA ALA A 768 -11.47 -4.88 14.99
C ALA A 768 -12.92 -5.34 15.19
N HIS A 769 -13.27 -6.58 14.83
CA HIS A 769 -14.67 -7.04 14.83
C HIS A 769 -15.34 -7.05 16.21
N ILE A 770 -14.59 -7.15 17.31
CA ILE A 770 -15.13 -7.00 18.67
C ILE A 770 -15.66 -5.57 18.89
N PHE A 771 -15.10 -4.58 18.18
CA PHE A 771 -15.36 -3.16 18.39
C PHE A 771 -16.16 -2.51 17.26
N VAL A 772 -16.12 -3.05 16.04
CA VAL A 772 -16.77 -2.47 14.87
C VAL A 772 -17.44 -3.57 14.04
N SER A 773 -18.75 -3.43 13.81
CA SER A 773 -19.56 -4.39 13.06
C SER A 773 -19.48 -4.11 11.55
N ASP A 774 -19.41 -2.82 11.17
CA ASP A 774 -19.23 -2.36 9.80
C ASP A 774 -17.76 -2.11 9.44
N CYS A 775 -17.42 -2.15 8.15
CA CYS A 775 -16.09 -1.80 7.64
C CYS A 775 -15.77 -0.29 7.69
N SER A 776 -15.95 0.37 8.85
CA SER A 776 -15.49 1.75 9.05
C SER A 776 -13.97 1.81 9.05
N THR A 777 -13.41 2.25 7.92
CA THR A 777 -11.95 2.32 7.72
C THR A 777 -11.28 3.25 8.74
N VAL A 778 -11.96 4.31 9.17
CA VAL A 778 -11.44 5.28 10.15
C VAL A 778 -11.30 4.65 11.54
N LEU A 779 -12.32 3.93 12.00
CA LEU A 779 -12.30 3.28 13.32
C LEU A 779 -11.27 2.14 13.36
N ILE A 780 -11.17 1.35 12.29
CA ILE A 780 -10.17 0.29 12.18
C ILE A 780 -8.75 0.87 12.24
N LEU A 781 -8.50 1.98 11.55
CA LEU A 781 -7.20 2.66 11.60
C LEU A 781 -6.88 3.22 12.99
N LEU A 782 -7.89 3.75 13.70
CA LEU A 782 -7.74 4.23 15.07
C LEU A 782 -7.36 3.09 16.03
N LEU A 783 -8.09 1.97 15.98
CA LEU A 783 -7.81 0.79 16.80
C LEU A 783 -6.46 0.16 16.47
N TYR A 784 -6.06 0.15 15.20
CA TYR A 784 -4.72 -0.28 14.80
C TYR A 784 -3.64 0.60 15.40
N THR A 785 -3.80 1.92 15.30
CA THR A 785 -2.87 2.89 15.89
C THR A 785 -2.76 2.68 17.39
N LEU A 786 -3.90 2.51 18.07
CA LEU A 786 -3.93 2.20 19.50
C LEU A 786 -3.17 0.91 19.83
N LYS A 787 -3.42 -0.18 19.08
CA LYS A 787 -2.75 -1.47 19.26
C LYS A 787 -1.23 -1.35 19.17
N VAL A 788 -0.72 -0.66 18.14
CA VAL A 788 0.74 -0.44 17.96
C VAL A 788 1.31 0.46 19.06
N MET A 789 0.53 1.42 19.60
CA MET A 789 1.01 2.37 20.61
C MET A 789 1.02 1.83 22.04
N ILE A 790 0.13 0.91 22.41
CA ILE A 790 0.06 0.35 23.78
C ILE A 790 1.44 -0.05 24.35
N PRO A 791 2.24 -0.89 23.68
CA PRO A 791 3.55 -1.27 24.21
C PRO A 791 4.53 -0.11 24.30
N LEU A 792 4.51 0.81 23.35
CA LEU A 792 5.36 2.01 23.39
C LEU A 792 4.99 2.90 24.57
N ILE A 793 3.69 3.06 24.86
CA ILE A 793 3.20 3.78 26.03
C ILE A 793 3.71 3.12 27.31
N ILE A 794 3.64 1.79 27.41
CA ILE A 794 4.14 1.05 28.58
C ILE A 794 5.65 1.24 28.74
N ILE A 795 6.42 1.06 27.67
CA ILE A 795 7.89 1.15 27.69
C ILE A 795 8.37 2.57 28.02
N ILE A 796 7.74 3.60 27.44
CA ILE A 796 8.11 5.00 27.74
C ILE A 796 7.68 5.38 29.17
N SER A 797 6.49 4.95 29.62
CA SER A 797 6.06 5.15 31.03
C SER A 797 7.02 4.48 32.01
N SER A 798 7.51 3.30 31.65
CA SER A 798 8.51 2.53 32.36
C SER A 798 9.85 3.31 32.42
N LEU A 799 10.35 3.82 31.29
CA LEU A 799 11.55 4.66 31.27
C LEU A 799 11.40 5.92 32.13
N TYR A 800 10.25 6.59 32.09
CA TYR A 800 9.99 7.78 32.91
C TYR A 800 9.91 7.48 34.40
N ALA A 801 9.34 6.35 34.79
CA ALA A 801 9.24 5.99 36.20
C ALA A 801 10.60 5.66 36.81
N PHE A 802 11.46 4.94 36.08
CA PHE A 802 12.69 4.35 36.66
C PHE A 802 14.00 5.03 36.24
N ARG A 803 14.02 5.90 35.21
CA ARG A 803 15.25 6.56 34.73
C ARG A 803 15.09 8.09 34.71
N ALA A 804 15.54 8.75 35.78
CA ALA A 804 15.55 10.22 35.89
C ALA A 804 16.24 10.91 34.69
N TYR A 805 17.39 10.38 34.24
CA TYR A 805 18.09 10.93 33.08
C TYR A 805 17.22 10.98 31.81
N ALA A 806 16.46 9.92 31.53
CA ALA A 806 15.58 9.86 30.36
C ALA A 806 14.41 10.85 30.48
N ARG A 807 13.89 11.04 31.70
CA ARG A 807 12.84 12.01 32.02
C ARG A 807 13.29 13.45 31.73
N TYR A 808 14.48 13.85 32.19
CA TYR A 808 14.99 15.21 32.00
C TYR A 808 15.51 15.47 30.57
N ASN A 809 15.98 14.45 29.84
CA ASN A 809 16.60 14.61 28.51
C ASN A 809 15.70 14.16 27.35
N LEU A 810 14.38 14.14 27.54
CA LEU A 810 13.40 13.68 26.56
C LEU A 810 13.58 14.34 25.19
N ARG A 811 13.77 15.67 25.19
CA ARG A 811 13.93 16.45 23.96
C ARG A 811 15.11 15.93 23.13
N GLY A 812 16.27 15.69 23.77
CA GLY A 812 17.46 15.15 23.10
C GLY A 812 17.23 13.74 22.56
N ILE A 813 16.59 12.88 23.35
CA ILE A 813 16.27 11.49 22.94
C ILE A 813 15.37 11.48 21.70
N PHE A 814 14.30 12.28 21.68
CA PHE A 814 13.40 12.32 20.52
C PHE A 814 14.07 12.95 19.30
N ILE A 815 14.93 13.97 19.46
CA ILE A 815 15.69 14.52 18.33
C ILE A 815 16.61 13.45 17.72
N CYS A 816 17.35 12.70 18.53
CA CYS A 816 18.15 11.56 18.06
C CYS A 816 17.30 10.50 17.34
N LEU A 817 16.11 10.22 17.87
CA LEU A 817 15.17 9.28 17.27
C LEU A 817 14.74 9.74 15.87
N PHE A 818 14.36 11.01 15.72
CA PHE A 818 14.05 11.60 14.42
C PHE A 818 15.26 11.53 13.48
N LEU A 819 16.46 11.92 13.91
CA LEU A 819 17.66 11.85 13.07
C LEU A 819 17.94 10.44 12.52
N ILE A 820 17.80 9.39 13.35
CA ILE A 820 17.96 7.99 12.91
C ILE A 820 16.87 7.63 11.89
N CYS A 821 15.60 7.92 12.21
CA CYS A 821 14.47 7.59 11.35
C CYS A 821 14.49 8.38 10.04
N ASP A 822 14.96 9.62 10.03
CA ASP A 822 15.00 10.49 8.86
C ASP A 822 16.04 10.00 7.85
N VAL A 823 17.20 9.50 8.32
CA VAL A 823 18.17 8.83 7.44
C VAL A 823 17.59 7.52 6.89
N LEU A 824 16.84 6.78 7.70
CA LEU A 824 16.13 5.58 7.25
C LEU A 824 15.05 5.91 6.21
N CYS A 825 14.28 7.00 6.40
CA CYS A 825 13.29 7.50 5.46
C CYS A 825 13.94 7.93 4.14
N LEU A 826 15.12 8.56 4.21
CA LEU A 826 15.87 8.96 3.03
C LEU A 826 16.38 7.76 2.24
N TYR A 827 16.85 6.71 2.93
CA TYR A 827 17.21 5.45 2.28
C TYR A 827 16.01 4.86 1.55
N PHE A 828 14.91 4.58 2.27
CA PHE A 828 13.73 3.95 1.66
C PHE A 828 13.09 4.80 0.56
N PHE A 829 13.21 6.13 0.62
CA PHE A 829 12.74 7.04 -0.43
C PHE A 829 13.34 6.69 -1.79
N PHE A 830 14.64 6.42 -1.88
CA PHE A 830 15.30 6.06 -3.14
C PHE A 830 14.94 4.64 -3.62
N PHE A 831 14.47 3.77 -2.72
CA PHE A 831 14.11 2.38 -3.02
C PHE A 831 12.60 2.15 -3.13
N VAL A 832 11.78 3.22 -3.15
CA VAL A 832 10.35 3.10 -3.47
C VAL A 832 10.18 2.54 -4.88
N ARG A 833 9.44 1.44 -5.00
CA ARG A 833 9.10 0.81 -6.28
C ARG A 833 7.75 1.32 -6.78
N ASN A 834 7.66 1.57 -8.08
CA ASN A 834 6.44 2.01 -8.76
C ASN A 834 6.13 1.18 -10.03
N SER A 835 6.74 0.01 -10.16
CA SER A 835 6.53 -0.97 -11.22
C SER A 835 6.93 -2.38 -10.72
N GLY A 836 6.57 -3.42 -11.48
CA GLY A 836 6.77 -4.83 -11.08
C GLY A 836 5.79 -5.28 -9.99
N SER A 837 5.95 -6.47 -9.39
CA SER A 837 5.00 -7.04 -8.42
C SER A 837 4.40 -6.05 -7.40
N TRP A 838 3.08 -6.11 -7.20
CA TRP A 838 2.36 -5.15 -6.35
C TRP A 838 2.65 -5.35 -4.88
N ARG A 839 2.98 -6.59 -4.51
CA ARG A 839 3.54 -6.88 -3.20
C ARG A 839 4.81 -6.08 -2.97
N ASN A 840 5.71 -6.05 -3.95
CA ASN A 840 6.96 -5.27 -3.86
C ASN A 840 6.70 -3.76 -3.82
N VAL A 841 5.76 -3.25 -4.64
CA VAL A 841 5.33 -1.84 -4.60
C VAL A 841 4.77 -1.49 -3.20
N ARG A 842 3.82 -2.28 -2.69
CA ARG A 842 3.19 -2.08 -1.37
C ARG A 842 4.16 -2.24 -0.21
N GLU A 843 5.07 -3.20 -0.29
CA GLU A 843 6.11 -3.42 0.72
C GLU A 843 7.07 -2.22 0.77
N SER A 844 7.54 -1.73 -0.38
CA SER A 844 8.41 -0.56 -0.44
C SER A 844 7.74 0.70 0.11
N VAL A 845 6.46 0.92 -0.20
CA VAL A 845 5.68 2.05 0.35
C VAL A 845 5.41 1.86 1.85
N SER A 846 5.11 0.64 2.29
CA SER A 846 4.89 0.33 3.70
C SER A 846 6.15 0.60 4.53
N GLN A 847 7.33 0.25 4.02
CA GLN A 847 8.61 0.56 4.68
C GLN A 847 8.80 2.06 4.85
N GLN A 848 8.53 2.83 3.79
CA GLN A 848 8.58 4.28 3.85
C GLN A 848 7.59 4.87 4.85
N LEU A 849 6.34 4.39 4.84
CA LEU A 849 5.29 4.83 5.76
C LEU A 849 5.61 4.46 7.21
N ILE A 850 6.24 3.31 7.47
CA ILE A 850 6.67 2.91 8.81
C ILE A 850 7.85 3.77 9.27
N ALA A 851 8.84 4.01 8.41
CA ALA A 851 9.98 4.86 8.74
C ALA A 851 9.56 6.28 9.13
N HIS A 852 8.57 6.86 8.44
CA HIS A 852 7.98 8.16 8.85
C HIS A 852 6.99 8.01 10.02
N GLY A 853 6.19 6.95 10.04
CA GLY A 853 5.07 6.77 10.96
C GLY A 853 5.51 6.50 12.40
N VAL A 854 6.53 5.67 12.61
CA VAL A 854 7.05 5.34 13.95
C VAL A 854 7.47 6.61 14.74
N PRO A 855 8.37 7.48 14.24
CA PRO A 855 8.77 8.67 14.96
C PRO A 855 7.61 9.67 15.12
N MET A 856 6.73 9.80 14.12
CA MET A 856 5.53 10.65 14.21
C MET A 856 4.57 10.20 15.31
N LEU A 857 4.25 8.91 15.36
CA LEU A 857 3.37 8.32 16.36
C LEU A 857 3.96 8.47 17.76
N LEU A 858 5.24 8.14 17.93
CA LEU A 858 5.96 8.35 19.19
C LEU A 858 5.90 9.82 19.63
N ALA A 859 6.11 10.78 18.72
CA ALA A 859 6.06 12.20 19.04
C ALA A 859 4.65 12.66 19.41
N ALA A 860 3.64 12.25 18.65
CA ALA A 860 2.23 12.57 18.88
C ALA A 860 1.74 12.03 20.23
N PHE A 861 2.14 10.81 20.62
CA PHE A 861 1.69 10.16 21.85
C PHE A 861 2.64 10.37 23.04
N SER A 862 3.73 11.11 22.87
CA SER A 862 4.72 11.35 23.94
C SER A 862 4.18 12.04 25.20
N PHE A 863 3.00 12.66 25.14
CA PHE A 863 2.34 13.27 26.30
C PHE A 863 1.59 12.25 27.17
N ILE A 864 1.14 11.12 26.60
CA ILE A 864 0.33 10.11 27.31
C ILE A 864 1.08 9.54 28.52
N PRO A 865 2.35 9.11 28.42
CA PRO A 865 3.08 8.61 29.59
C PRO A 865 3.13 9.62 30.76
N ASN A 866 3.30 10.92 30.47
CA ASN A 866 3.27 11.95 31.50
C ASN A 866 1.88 12.08 32.13
N LEU A 867 0.82 12.06 31.33
CA LEU A 867 -0.57 12.09 31.81
C LEU A 867 -0.87 10.89 32.70
N LEU A 868 -0.52 9.68 32.26
CA LEU A 868 -0.74 8.45 33.03
C LEU A 868 0.06 8.44 34.34
N LEU A 869 1.26 9.01 34.34
CA LEU A 869 2.10 9.13 35.54
C LEU A 869 1.70 10.29 36.47
N SER A 870 0.90 11.26 36.00
CA SER A 870 0.45 12.41 36.81
C SER A 870 -0.60 12.03 37.86
N ALA A 871 -0.37 12.35 39.13
CA ALA A 871 -1.35 12.13 40.19
C ALA A 871 -2.37 13.27 40.17
N VAL A 872 -3.60 12.99 39.70
CA VAL A 872 -4.70 13.96 39.73
C VAL A 872 -5.68 13.54 40.84
N PRO A 873 -5.95 14.41 41.82
CA PRO A 873 -6.97 14.14 42.83
C PRO A 873 -8.35 13.98 42.19
N LEU A 874 -9.13 12.98 42.61
CA LEU A 874 -10.50 12.70 42.13
C LEU A 874 -11.47 13.90 42.27
N THR A 875 -11.13 14.89 43.10
CA THR A 875 -11.93 16.11 43.34
C THR A 875 -11.91 17.12 42.18
N MET A 876 -11.09 16.91 41.15
CA MET A 876 -10.96 17.82 39.99
C MET A 876 -11.87 17.46 38.79
N LEU A 877 -12.73 16.45 38.89
CA LEU A 877 -13.71 16.13 37.85
C LEU A 877 -14.78 17.24 37.74
N PRO A 878 -14.94 17.93 36.59
CA PRO A 878 -15.90 19.04 36.44
C PRO A 878 -17.34 18.66 36.80
N MET A 879 -17.71 17.38 36.62
CA MET A 879 -19.05 16.85 36.92
C MET A 879 -19.35 16.70 38.43
N LEU A 880 -18.34 16.75 39.31
CA LEU A 880 -18.51 16.57 40.76
C LEU A 880 -18.50 17.90 41.55
N ASN A 881 -18.25 19.03 40.90
CA ASN A 881 -18.18 20.35 41.54
C ASN A 881 -19.54 21.07 41.70
N TRP A 882 -20.68 20.42 41.39
CA TRP A 882 -22.00 21.08 41.45
C TRP A 882 -22.52 21.35 42.88
N LYS A 883 -21.89 20.81 43.94
CA LYS A 883 -22.46 20.83 45.30
C LYS A 883 -21.66 21.58 46.38
N LYS A 884 -20.85 22.58 46.01
CA LYS A 884 -20.08 23.37 47.00
C LYS A 884 -20.34 24.88 47.05
N ASP A 885 -21.33 25.39 46.31
CA ASP A 885 -21.80 26.77 46.47
C ASP A 885 -23.23 26.80 47.03
N VAL A 886 -23.37 26.44 48.32
CA VAL A 886 -24.49 26.91 49.13
C VAL A 886 -23.89 27.76 50.25
N LYS A 887 -23.81 29.07 49.99
CA LYS A 887 -23.52 30.09 51.00
C LYS A 887 -24.60 30.00 52.09
N MET A 888 -24.22 29.60 53.30
CA MET A 888 -24.98 29.94 54.49
C MET A 888 -24.76 31.43 54.77
N THR A 889 -25.77 32.23 54.43
CA THR A 889 -25.97 33.58 54.97
C THR A 889 -26.31 33.47 56.45
N GLN A 890 -25.36 33.83 57.32
CA GLN A 890 -25.63 34.09 58.74
C GLN A 890 -26.48 35.36 58.84
N LEU A 891 -27.73 35.20 59.31
CA LEU A 891 -28.53 36.28 59.87
C LEU A 891 -28.16 36.44 61.35
N GLY A 892 -27.96 37.69 61.76
CA GLY A 892 -27.38 38.05 63.04
C GLY A 892 -28.26 37.86 64.27
N GLN A 893 -27.61 37.93 65.42
CA GLN A 893 -28.21 38.31 66.70
C GLN A 893 -27.35 39.39 67.33
N SER A 894 -28.01 40.51 67.62
CA SER A 894 -27.57 41.62 68.47
C SER A 894 -27.39 41.19 69.92
N GLN A 895 -26.42 41.77 70.64
CA GLN A 895 -26.68 42.64 71.81
C GLN A 895 -25.39 43.14 72.49
N VAL A 896 -25.40 44.46 72.74
CA VAL A 896 -24.58 45.33 73.61
C VAL A 896 -23.11 45.57 73.22
#